data_AF-A0A8H4RXR6-F1
#
_entry.id   AF-A0A8H4RXR6-F1
#
_cell.length_a   1.000
_cell.length_b   1.000
_cell.length_c   1.000
_cell.angle_alpha   90.00
_cell.angle_beta   90.00
_cell.angle_gamma   90.00
#
_symmetry.space_group_name_H-M   'P 1'
#
loop_
_entity.id
_entity.type
_entity.pdbx_description
1 polymer ?
#
loop_
_entity_poly.entity_id
_entity_poly.type
_entity_poly.pdbx_seq_one_letter_code
_entity_poly.pdbx_strand_id
1 'polypeptide(L)'
;MKFSYTLFLLINLVVPFSQAFAVEKKSLIDDLVKDIESAATCAGCAAILDILKGLAELGTSLFVDTLTEICIAVGIDDADVCTGAIASEGPIIAQDLKGMSIPSHTSDLFCITFFGLCPYPAVTPNTITFPTSKPSTNRPTPSGQTPLQIVHFSDIHVDLFYQTGASYNCTKPICCRSYTTADSPGNNQFPAGPNGNHKCDAPVSLEESMYAAIKSIAPNASMSLFTGDIVDHAVWLVNQTQNIKDINDAYSRMSGLTQVYGTAGNHEAAPANAFPPAAISSTNSAQWVYDTLSADWLNSIGTTAVSEAEKFGAYSVKYPNGNLRVISLNTNFYYVQNYWLYENAMEADPSGQLAWLVNELQAAETAGERVYIIGHMPMGLGDALRDGSNYFDQIVNRYSATIAALFFGHTHVDQFEIAYSDYTSQSFSNALEVSYVCPAMTPTEGHPAFRVYTVDPVTFGVLDSTTYIANMSSPGFQTTGPVWTKYYSAKETYGPLVTPPLTDPTAELTPAFWHNFKSQLGKEFENLEVPILSIKHPDHYAVLIGSMYSAQYFPSAGLAGFLVQFSLIIFHILFPAFLASALAQTQYTSTKAAAVAKARATALTESPTSNVVGKTFNRFVTIWCENTDYDMAAGDPNFQWIASQGITLNNYNALAHPSQPNYVAAVGGSSHGIDSDSFTRISSSSKTIVDLLEAAGVSWSEYQEDLPYSGFEASYVNQQTGANDYVRKHNGLVSYDSVTSNLDRLAKIKNFTMFDRDLANNQLPQWMFITPNMTNDGHDTSVTVAGEWARGFLTPLLSNSNFMQKTLILVTFDETETQTGINNVFSVLLGDAVPASSRGTTNATAYNHYSQMATVENNWSLGNLGLGDATGVPFF
;
A
#
# COMPACT_ATOMS: atom_id res chain seq x y z
N MET A 1 -35.51 -38.40 49.14
CA MET A 1 -34.25 -38.96 48.58
C MET A 1 -34.32 -39.10 47.05
N LYS A 2 -34.61 -38.01 46.34
CA LYS A 2 -34.70 -37.93 44.86
C LYS A 2 -33.73 -36.88 44.31
N PHE A 3 -32.56 -36.75 44.94
CA PHE A 3 -31.58 -35.70 44.63
C PHE A 3 -30.15 -36.23 44.37
N SER A 4 -29.92 -37.55 44.33
CA SER A 4 -28.58 -38.12 44.09
C SER A 4 -28.45 -39.01 42.85
N TYR A 5 -29.52 -39.26 42.08
CA TYR A 5 -29.44 -40.03 40.83
C TYR A 5 -29.41 -39.16 39.57
N THR A 6 -29.76 -37.87 39.66
CA THR A 6 -29.71 -36.94 38.53
C THR A 6 -28.31 -36.36 38.31
N LEU A 7 -27.47 -36.27 39.36
CA LEU A 7 -26.13 -35.69 39.27
C LEU A 7 -25.10 -36.64 38.64
N PHE A 8 -25.30 -37.96 38.74
CA PHE A 8 -24.38 -38.96 38.16
C PHE A 8 -24.65 -39.27 36.67
N LEU A 9 -25.85 -38.93 36.18
CA LEU A 9 -26.21 -39.02 34.75
C LEU A 9 -25.87 -37.73 33.98
N LEU A 10 -25.79 -36.56 34.66
CA LEU A 10 -25.31 -35.32 34.06
C LEU A 10 -23.79 -35.30 33.86
N ILE A 11 -23.00 -35.89 34.76
CA ILE A 11 -21.53 -35.90 34.63
C ILE A 11 -21.03 -36.86 33.53
N ASN A 12 -21.79 -37.91 33.18
CA ASN A 12 -21.44 -38.85 32.10
C ASN A 12 -22.05 -38.52 30.72
N LEU A 13 -22.90 -37.49 30.63
CA LEU A 13 -23.37 -36.93 29.35
C LEU A 13 -22.64 -35.66 28.93
N VAL A 14 -21.88 -35.02 29.83
CA VAL A 14 -21.14 -33.79 29.52
C VAL A 14 -19.73 -34.06 28.96
N VAL A 15 -19.12 -35.22 29.26
CA VAL A 15 -17.78 -35.57 28.72
C VAL A 15 -17.83 -36.03 27.24
N PRO A 16 -18.79 -36.87 26.77
CA PRO A 16 -18.84 -37.24 25.36
C PRO A 16 -19.45 -36.16 24.46
N PHE A 17 -20.24 -35.21 25.00
CA PHE A 17 -20.70 -34.05 24.22
C PHE A 17 -19.56 -33.05 23.95
N SER A 18 -18.65 -32.83 24.91
CA SER A 18 -17.50 -31.95 24.70
C SER A 18 -16.53 -32.47 23.63
N GLN A 19 -16.34 -33.79 23.54
CA GLN A 19 -15.47 -34.40 22.53
C GLN A 19 -16.14 -34.50 21.16
N ALA A 20 -17.45 -34.78 21.09
CA ALA A 20 -18.20 -34.78 19.83
C ALA A 20 -18.32 -33.36 19.25
N PHE A 21 -18.62 -32.36 20.08
CA PHE A 21 -18.58 -30.94 19.68
C PHE A 21 -17.16 -30.50 19.32
N ALA A 22 -16.11 -30.92 20.03
CA ALA A 22 -14.74 -30.55 19.68
C ALA A 22 -14.29 -31.18 18.35
N VAL A 23 -14.75 -32.39 18.02
CA VAL A 23 -14.46 -33.07 16.75
C VAL A 23 -15.26 -32.44 15.60
N GLU A 24 -16.56 -32.15 15.79
CA GLU A 24 -17.37 -31.40 14.81
C GLU A 24 -16.90 -29.96 14.63
N LYS A 25 -16.50 -29.27 15.71
CA LYS A 25 -15.93 -27.91 15.67
C LYS A 25 -14.58 -27.89 14.95
N LYS A 26 -13.72 -28.88 15.18
CA LYS A 26 -12.45 -29.00 14.44
C LYS A 26 -12.68 -29.28 12.95
N SER A 27 -13.65 -30.14 12.61
CA SER A 27 -14.05 -30.38 11.22
C SER A 27 -14.60 -29.11 10.57
N LEU A 28 -15.46 -28.36 11.28
CA LEU A 28 -16.01 -27.09 10.82
C LEU A 28 -14.92 -26.03 10.62
N ILE A 29 -13.94 -25.99 11.52
CA ILE A 29 -12.75 -25.13 11.39
C ILE A 29 -11.98 -25.52 10.13
N ASP A 30 -11.62 -26.79 9.96
CA ASP A 30 -10.87 -27.28 8.81
C ASP A 30 -11.64 -27.04 7.48
N ASP A 31 -12.97 -27.17 7.49
CA ASP A 31 -13.84 -26.92 6.33
C ASP A 31 -13.96 -25.41 6.01
N LEU A 32 -14.14 -24.54 7.02
CA LEU A 32 -14.21 -23.08 6.84
C LEU A 32 -12.87 -22.51 6.36
N VAL A 33 -11.78 -22.99 6.93
CA VAL A 33 -10.40 -22.73 6.54
C VAL A 33 -10.22 -23.05 5.05
N LYS A 34 -10.61 -24.24 4.62
CA LYS A 34 -10.55 -24.69 3.22
C LYS A 34 -11.49 -23.94 2.26
N ASP A 35 -12.70 -23.59 2.70
CA ASP A 35 -13.63 -22.82 1.88
C ASP A 35 -13.13 -21.38 1.69
N ILE A 36 -12.51 -20.78 2.72
CA ILE A 36 -11.80 -19.50 2.63
C ILE A 36 -10.60 -19.60 1.68
N GLU A 37 -9.81 -20.67 1.76
CA GLU A 37 -8.68 -20.94 0.86
C GLU A 37 -9.07 -21.06 -0.62
N SER A 38 -10.24 -21.66 -0.89
CA SER A 38 -10.62 -22.06 -2.26
C SER A 38 -11.39 -20.99 -3.02
N ALA A 39 -11.83 -19.92 -2.37
CA ALA A 39 -12.57 -18.84 -3.01
C ALA A 39 -11.67 -17.97 -3.89
N ALA A 40 -11.74 -18.20 -5.21
CA ALA A 40 -11.07 -17.37 -6.22
C ALA A 40 -12.06 -16.49 -7.01
N THR A 41 -13.34 -16.48 -6.61
CA THR A 41 -14.41 -15.81 -7.36
C THR A 41 -15.37 -15.12 -6.42
N CYS A 42 -16.15 -14.18 -6.94
CA CYS A 42 -17.19 -13.50 -6.17
C CYS A 42 -18.22 -14.48 -5.58
N ALA A 43 -18.59 -15.53 -6.33
CA ALA A 43 -19.46 -16.59 -5.84
C ALA A 43 -18.83 -17.41 -4.71
N GLY A 44 -17.50 -17.60 -4.75
CA GLY A 44 -16.76 -18.24 -3.66
C GLY A 44 -16.80 -17.41 -2.39
N CYS A 45 -16.61 -16.09 -2.50
CA CYS A 45 -16.75 -15.19 -1.35
C CYS A 45 -18.18 -15.20 -0.77
N ALA A 46 -19.20 -15.17 -1.62
CA ALA A 46 -20.59 -15.30 -1.16
C ALA A 46 -20.81 -16.60 -0.35
N ALA A 47 -20.24 -17.73 -0.79
CA ALA A 47 -20.33 -18.99 -0.05
C ALA A 47 -19.62 -18.93 1.31
N ILE A 48 -18.45 -18.29 1.41
CA ILE A 48 -17.75 -18.05 2.68
C ILE A 48 -18.64 -17.22 3.61
N LEU A 49 -19.20 -16.13 3.10
CA LEU A 49 -20.08 -15.26 3.88
C LEU A 49 -21.31 -16.02 4.38
N ASP A 50 -21.89 -16.94 3.61
CA ASP A 50 -22.99 -17.80 4.05
C ASP A 50 -22.59 -18.74 5.19
N ILE A 51 -21.37 -19.28 5.18
CA ILE A 51 -20.85 -20.12 6.27
C ILE A 51 -20.61 -19.28 7.52
N LEU A 52 -19.94 -18.14 7.39
CA LEU A 52 -19.69 -17.20 8.48
C LEU A 52 -20.99 -16.67 9.08
N LYS A 53 -21.99 -16.40 8.25
CA LYS A 53 -23.35 -16.06 8.66
C LYS A 53 -23.98 -17.20 9.45
N GLY A 54 -23.92 -18.43 8.95
CA GLY A 54 -24.41 -19.61 9.67
C GLY A 54 -23.77 -19.77 11.06
N LEU A 55 -22.46 -19.55 11.15
CA LEU A 55 -21.71 -19.57 12.42
C LEU A 55 -22.17 -18.45 13.36
N ALA A 56 -22.36 -17.24 12.84
CA ALA A 56 -22.86 -16.11 13.61
C ALA A 56 -24.28 -16.38 14.16
N GLU A 57 -25.17 -16.97 13.36
CA GLU A 57 -26.54 -17.37 13.74
C GLU A 57 -26.56 -18.43 14.85
N LEU A 58 -25.57 -19.32 14.91
CA LEU A 58 -25.42 -20.29 16.01
C LEU A 58 -25.03 -19.63 17.33
N GLY A 59 -24.35 -18.49 17.29
CA GLY A 59 -24.08 -17.66 18.46
C GLY A 59 -22.82 -16.81 18.31
N THR A 60 -22.88 -15.55 18.78
CA THR A 60 -21.75 -14.62 18.69
C THR A 60 -20.50 -15.12 19.42
N SER A 61 -20.63 -15.75 20.59
CA SER A 61 -19.47 -16.33 21.30
C SER A 61 -18.83 -17.46 20.51
N LEU A 62 -19.64 -18.32 19.89
CA LEU A 62 -19.12 -19.40 19.05
C LEU A 62 -18.39 -18.86 17.82
N PHE A 63 -18.93 -17.80 17.21
CA PHE A 63 -18.28 -17.10 16.10
C PHE A 63 -16.91 -16.54 16.50
N VAL A 64 -16.86 -15.76 17.58
CA VAL A 64 -15.63 -15.15 18.09
C VAL A 64 -14.59 -16.22 18.48
N ASP A 65 -15.01 -17.24 19.23
CA ASP A 65 -14.12 -18.34 19.65
C ASP A 65 -13.54 -19.09 18.45
N THR A 66 -14.37 -19.35 17.43
CA THR A 66 -13.95 -20.07 16.23
C THR A 66 -12.96 -19.23 15.42
N LEU A 67 -13.23 -17.95 15.17
CA LEU A 67 -12.28 -17.08 14.46
C LEU A 67 -10.98 -16.90 15.24
N THR A 68 -11.04 -16.80 16.56
CA THR A 68 -9.86 -16.71 17.44
C THR A 68 -9.01 -17.97 17.32
N GLU A 69 -9.63 -19.15 17.41
CA GLU A 69 -8.93 -20.42 17.25
C GLU A 69 -8.27 -20.53 15.89
N ILE A 70 -8.93 -20.06 14.82
CA ILE A 70 -8.32 -20.13 13.50
C ILE A 70 -7.14 -19.15 13.39
N CYS A 71 -7.27 -17.92 13.91
CA CYS A 71 -6.18 -16.94 13.97
C CYS A 71 -4.88 -17.54 14.52
N ILE A 72 -5.03 -18.19 15.67
CA ILE A 72 -3.92 -18.81 16.41
C ILE A 72 -3.42 -20.04 15.66
N ALA A 73 -4.32 -20.88 15.15
CA ALA A 73 -3.96 -22.15 14.51
C ALA A 73 -3.16 -21.95 13.22
N VAL A 74 -3.47 -20.90 12.46
CA VAL A 74 -2.80 -20.61 11.19
C VAL A 74 -1.59 -19.69 11.36
N GLY A 75 -1.47 -19.02 12.52
CA GLY A 75 -0.34 -18.15 12.84
C GLY A 75 -0.41 -16.80 12.15
N ILE A 76 -1.62 -16.22 12.10
CA ILE A 76 -1.83 -14.85 11.59
C ILE A 76 -1.08 -13.84 12.45
N ASP A 77 -1.29 -13.94 13.76
CA ASP A 77 -0.66 -13.08 14.74
C ASP A 77 -0.41 -13.85 16.03
N ASP A 78 0.28 -13.19 16.96
CA ASP A 78 0.46 -13.73 18.30
C ASP A 78 -0.89 -13.98 18.99
N ALA A 79 -0.94 -15.03 19.83
CA ALA A 79 -2.20 -15.52 20.37
C ALA A 79 -3.00 -14.51 21.19
N ASP A 80 -2.32 -13.61 21.90
CA ASP A 80 -2.94 -12.49 22.63
C ASP A 80 -3.49 -11.40 21.70
N VAL A 81 -2.83 -11.13 20.57
CA VAL A 81 -3.31 -10.19 19.53
C VAL A 81 -4.58 -10.76 18.90
N CYS A 82 -4.53 -12.01 18.43
CA CYS A 82 -5.69 -12.74 17.92
C CYS A 82 -6.86 -12.70 18.91
N THR A 83 -6.60 -13.04 20.18
CA THR A 83 -7.64 -13.06 21.22
C THR A 83 -8.24 -11.68 21.45
N GLY A 84 -7.40 -10.65 21.56
CA GLY A 84 -7.85 -9.28 21.86
C GLY A 84 -8.64 -8.65 20.72
N ALA A 85 -8.08 -8.65 19.50
CA ALA A 85 -8.70 -8.02 18.33
C ALA A 85 -10.00 -8.73 17.91
N ILE A 86 -10.05 -10.07 17.98
CA ILE A 86 -11.24 -10.83 17.60
C ILE A 86 -12.33 -10.72 18.65
N ALA A 87 -11.97 -10.66 19.94
CA ALA A 87 -12.94 -10.41 21.00
C ALA A 87 -13.58 -9.01 20.90
N SER A 88 -12.84 -8.01 20.42
CA SER A 88 -13.34 -6.63 20.29
C SER A 88 -14.23 -6.45 19.05
N GLU A 89 -13.77 -6.85 17.87
CA GLU A 89 -14.45 -6.55 16.59
C GLU A 89 -15.37 -7.67 16.10
N GLY A 90 -15.06 -8.93 16.43
CA GLY A 90 -15.83 -10.10 16.01
C GLY A 90 -17.33 -10.03 16.35
N PRO A 91 -17.75 -9.47 17.51
CA PRO A 91 -19.18 -9.27 17.80
C PRO A 91 -19.92 -8.35 16.81
N ILE A 92 -19.25 -7.34 16.27
CA ILE A 92 -19.82 -6.38 15.30
C ILE A 92 -20.04 -7.11 13.98
N ILE A 93 -19.00 -7.78 13.49
CA ILE A 93 -19.05 -8.54 12.24
C ILE A 93 -20.11 -9.66 12.31
N ALA A 94 -20.21 -10.37 13.44
CA ALA A 94 -21.25 -11.37 13.65
C ALA A 94 -22.66 -10.78 13.60
N GLN A 95 -22.85 -9.53 14.03
CA GLN A 95 -24.13 -8.83 13.94
C GLN A 95 -24.46 -8.49 12.48
N ASP A 96 -23.49 -7.92 11.75
CA ASP A 96 -23.69 -7.52 10.35
C ASP A 96 -23.98 -8.72 9.45
N LEU A 97 -23.24 -9.82 9.62
CA LEU A 97 -23.44 -11.06 8.87
C LEU A 97 -24.85 -11.65 9.06
N LYS A 98 -25.41 -11.62 10.27
CA LYS A 98 -26.79 -12.08 10.53
C LYS A 98 -27.80 -11.29 9.70
N GLY A 99 -27.61 -9.97 9.64
CA GLY A 99 -28.46 -9.06 8.88
C GLY A 99 -28.25 -9.13 7.36
N MET A 100 -27.02 -9.44 6.91
CA MET A 100 -26.60 -9.31 5.52
C MET A 100 -27.34 -10.25 4.56
N SER A 101 -27.89 -9.70 3.47
CA SER A 101 -28.38 -10.51 2.35
C SER A 101 -27.21 -10.96 1.47
N ILE A 102 -27.18 -12.23 1.06
CA ILE A 102 -26.12 -12.81 0.24
C ILE A 102 -26.77 -13.54 -0.94
N PRO A 103 -26.44 -13.22 -2.21
CA PRO A 103 -25.64 -12.07 -2.65
C PRO A 103 -26.41 -10.74 -2.56
N SER A 104 -25.69 -9.64 -2.34
CA SER A 104 -26.20 -8.26 -2.35
C SER A 104 -25.07 -7.27 -2.64
N HIS A 105 -25.41 -5.99 -2.85
CA HIS A 105 -24.43 -4.91 -2.94
C HIS A 105 -23.50 -4.85 -1.71
N THR A 106 -24.07 -5.02 -0.51
CA THR A 106 -23.31 -5.08 0.75
C THR A 106 -22.35 -6.26 0.78
N SER A 107 -22.80 -7.47 0.38
CA SER A 107 -21.92 -8.64 0.39
C SER A 107 -20.80 -8.53 -0.64
N ASP A 108 -21.08 -7.96 -1.82
CA ASP A 108 -20.07 -7.71 -2.85
C ASP A 108 -19.03 -6.69 -2.37
N LEU A 109 -19.46 -5.62 -1.70
CA LEU A 109 -18.56 -4.64 -1.05
C LEU A 109 -17.73 -5.28 0.06
N PHE A 110 -18.34 -6.09 0.93
CA PHE A 110 -17.62 -6.81 1.99
C PHE A 110 -16.57 -7.74 1.40
N CYS A 111 -16.91 -8.45 0.32
CA CYS A 111 -16.01 -9.33 -0.41
C CYS A 111 -14.80 -8.61 -0.99
N ILE A 112 -15.00 -7.48 -1.68
CA ILE A 112 -13.87 -6.77 -2.30
C ILE A 112 -13.02 -6.06 -1.25
N THR A 113 -13.63 -5.61 -0.15
CA THR A 113 -12.92 -4.92 0.93
C THR A 113 -12.06 -5.88 1.75
N PHE A 114 -12.64 -6.97 2.26
CA PHE A 114 -11.98 -7.81 3.28
C PHE A 114 -11.41 -9.13 2.76
N PHE A 115 -11.78 -9.54 1.55
CA PHE A 115 -11.24 -10.74 0.92
C PHE A 115 -10.51 -10.44 -0.39
N GLY A 116 -10.58 -9.21 -0.92
CA GLY A 116 -10.04 -8.86 -2.24
C GLY A 116 -10.74 -9.60 -3.38
N LEU A 117 -11.96 -10.10 -3.15
CA LEU A 117 -12.75 -10.89 -4.10
C LEU A 117 -13.97 -10.10 -4.57
N CYS A 118 -14.45 -10.35 -5.80
CA CYS A 118 -15.46 -9.56 -6.51
C CYS A 118 -14.92 -8.29 -7.18
N PRO A 119 -15.46 -7.87 -8.34
CA PRO A 119 -15.27 -6.50 -8.81
C PRO A 119 -15.99 -5.53 -7.86
N TYR A 120 -15.54 -4.28 -7.77
CA TYR A 120 -16.32 -3.26 -7.07
C TYR A 120 -17.71 -3.14 -7.71
N PRO A 121 -18.79 -3.19 -6.91
CA PRO A 121 -20.12 -2.92 -7.44
C PRO A 121 -20.21 -1.47 -7.93
N ALA A 122 -21.15 -1.23 -8.84
CA ALA A 122 -21.48 0.12 -9.28
C ALA A 122 -22.01 0.94 -8.09
N VAL A 123 -21.68 2.24 -8.07
CA VAL A 123 -22.17 3.15 -7.04
C VAL A 123 -23.68 3.13 -6.99
N THR A 124 -24.27 3.00 -5.80
CA THR A 124 -25.72 3.05 -5.65
C THR A 124 -26.21 4.44 -6.07
N PRO A 125 -27.16 4.55 -7.02
CA PRO A 125 -27.62 5.86 -7.46
C PRO A 125 -28.29 6.64 -6.32
N ASN A 126 -27.66 7.75 -5.92
CA ASN A 126 -28.23 8.73 -4.99
C ASN A 126 -27.80 10.13 -5.43
N THR A 127 -28.77 11.01 -5.62
CA THR A 127 -28.54 12.39 -6.03
C THR A 127 -28.79 13.30 -4.84
N ILE A 128 -27.76 14.01 -4.40
CA ILE A 128 -27.91 14.98 -3.30
C ILE A 128 -28.83 16.12 -3.74
N THR A 129 -29.82 16.43 -2.90
CA THR A 129 -30.73 17.55 -3.12
C THR A 129 -30.16 18.81 -2.52
N PHE A 130 -29.94 19.83 -3.34
CA PHE A 130 -29.40 21.12 -2.90
C PHE A 130 -30.53 22.16 -2.77
N PRO A 131 -30.51 23.01 -1.72
CA PRO A 131 -31.53 24.06 -1.54
C PRO A 131 -31.57 25.08 -2.68
N THR A 132 -30.42 25.38 -3.29
CA THR A 132 -30.30 26.29 -4.43
C THR A 132 -29.34 25.73 -5.48
N SER A 133 -29.47 26.16 -6.73
CA SER A 133 -28.57 25.75 -7.81
C SER A 133 -27.15 26.33 -7.65
N LYS A 134 -26.14 25.65 -8.21
CA LYS A 134 -24.75 26.12 -8.18
C LYS A 134 -24.65 27.52 -8.79
N PRO A 135 -24.19 28.55 -8.05
CA PRO A 135 -24.03 29.89 -8.60
C PRO A 135 -22.91 29.91 -9.65
N SER A 136 -22.95 30.87 -10.57
CA SER A 136 -21.86 31.10 -11.55
C SER A 136 -20.65 31.85 -10.96
N THR A 137 -20.56 31.94 -9.63
CA THR A 137 -19.48 32.61 -8.92
C THR A 137 -18.21 31.76 -8.95
N ASN A 138 -17.08 32.39 -9.28
CA ASN A 138 -15.77 31.76 -9.25
C ASN A 138 -15.13 31.91 -7.86
N ARG A 139 -14.09 31.11 -7.60
CA ARG A 139 -13.20 31.27 -6.44
C ARG A 139 -12.68 32.73 -6.38
N PRO A 140 -12.77 33.41 -5.22
CA PRO A 140 -12.37 34.82 -5.10
C PRO A 140 -10.85 34.98 -5.22
N THR A 141 -10.40 36.07 -5.82
CA THR A 141 -8.97 36.42 -5.89
C THR A 141 -8.44 36.80 -4.50
N PRO A 142 -7.21 36.39 -4.12
CA PRO A 142 -6.57 36.82 -2.88
C PRO A 142 -6.63 38.34 -2.66
N SER A 143 -6.80 38.75 -1.41
CA SER A 143 -7.01 40.14 -1.01
C SER A 143 -5.75 41.00 -1.06
N GLY A 144 -4.56 40.37 -1.05
CA GLY A 144 -3.27 41.03 -0.96
C GLY A 144 -2.96 41.62 0.43
N GLN A 145 -3.78 41.33 1.43
CA GLN A 145 -3.51 41.69 2.83
C GLN A 145 -2.47 40.77 3.46
N THR A 146 -1.95 41.15 4.63
CA THR A 146 -0.96 40.36 5.37
C THR A 146 -1.50 38.94 5.65
N PRO A 147 -0.83 37.88 5.15
CA PRO A 147 -1.29 36.51 5.34
C PRO A 147 -1.35 36.07 6.81
N LEU A 148 -2.23 35.12 7.11
CA LEU A 148 -2.29 34.40 8.37
C LEU A 148 -1.48 33.11 8.28
N GLN A 149 -1.06 32.59 9.43
CA GLN A 149 -0.49 31.24 9.54
C GLN A 149 -1.50 30.31 10.22
N ILE A 150 -1.69 29.12 9.65
CA ILE A 150 -2.52 28.05 10.23
C ILE A 150 -1.66 26.81 10.36
N VAL A 151 -1.66 26.21 11.54
CA VAL A 151 -0.93 24.97 11.81
C VAL A 151 -1.86 23.78 11.57
N HIS A 152 -1.33 22.70 11.02
CA HIS A 152 -2.02 21.43 10.86
C HIS A 152 -1.11 20.29 11.28
N PHE A 153 -1.60 19.44 12.16
CA PHE A 153 -0.96 18.20 12.57
C PHE A 153 -2.03 17.12 12.69
N SER A 154 -1.62 15.86 12.58
CA SER A 154 -2.52 14.71 12.51
C SER A 154 -1.81 13.45 12.97
N ASP A 155 -2.58 12.42 13.29
CA ASP A 155 -2.10 11.05 13.47
C ASP A 155 -0.96 11.03 14.49
N ILE A 156 -1.27 11.49 15.70
CA ILE A 156 -0.27 11.62 16.76
C ILE A 156 0.08 10.27 17.35
N HIS A 157 -0.88 9.33 17.40
CA HIS A 157 -0.76 7.99 17.96
C HIS A 157 0.23 7.93 19.13
N VAL A 158 -0.13 8.61 20.22
CA VAL A 158 0.77 8.71 21.37
C VAL A 158 0.62 7.46 22.21
N ASP A 159 1.70 6.69 22.28
CA ASP A 159 1.77 5.51 23.12
C ASP A 159 2.15 5.92 24.56
N LEU A 160 1.14 6.06 25.44
CA LEU A 160 1.36 6.33 26.87
C LEU A 160 2.03 5.17 27.63
N PHE A 161 2.14 3.99 27.01
CA PHE A 161 2.84 2.82 27.52
C PHE A 161 4.21 2.62 26.84
N TYR A 162 4.63 3.53 25.96
CA TYR A 162 5.94 3.50 25.31
C TYR A 162 7.03 3.42 26.38
N GLN A 163 7.94 2.48 26.22
CA GLN A 163 9.03 2.28 27.16
C GLN A 163 10.38 2.39 26.46
N THR A 164 11.12 3.45 26.77
CA THR A 164 12.51 3.60 26.30
C THR A 164 13.35 2.37 26.67
N GLY A 165 14.06 1.85 25.69
CA GLY A 165 14.87 0.65 25.78
C GLY A 165 14.12 -0.67 25.54
N ALA A 166 12.78 -0.66 25.48
CA ALA A 166 12.03 -1.84 25.06
C ALA A 166 12.30 -2.16 23.59
N SER A 167 12.06 -3.40 23.16
CA SER A 167 12.37 -3.79 21.79
C SER A 167 11.50 -3.02 20.78
N TYR A 168 12.11 -2.34 19.82
CA TYR A 168 11.39 -1.85 18.63
C TYR A 168 11.21 -2.94 17.57
N ASN A 169 11.82 -4.12 17.75
CA ASN A 169 11.72 -5.26 16.84
C ASN A 169 11.11 -6.45 17.59
N CYS A 170 9.78 -6.48 17.65
CA CYS A 170 8.99 -7.49 18.34
C CYS A 170 8.08 -8.23 17.35
N THR A 171 7.33 -9.23 17.81
CA THR A 171 6.37 -10.01 16.99
C THR A 171 4.98 -9.39 16.93
N LYS A 172 4.74 -8.31 17.68
CA LYS A 172 3.44 -7.63 17.72
C LYS A 172 3.28 -6.68 16.52
N PRO A 173 2.03 -6.32 16.16
CA PRO A 173 1.74 -5.29 15.15
C PRO A 173 2.38 -3.91 15.45
N ILE A 174 2.50 -3.54 16.73
CA ILE A 174 3.21 -2.35 17.18
C ILE A 174 4.13 -2.69 18.36
N CYS A 175 5.34 -2.12 18.38
CA CYS A 175 6.39 -2.48 19.34
C CYS A 175 6.69 -1.36 20.37
N CYS A 176 7.90 -1.35 20.95
CA CYS A 176 8.34 -0.38 21.97
C CYS A 176 7.62 -0.45 23.32
N ARG A 177 6.96 -1.58 23.62
CA ARG A 177 6.45 -1.93 24.95
C ARG A 177 7.09 -3.22 25.45
N SER A 178 7.11 -3.41 26.77
CA SER A 178 7.55 -4.68 27.38
C SER A 178 6.44 -5.73 27.39
N TYR A 179 5.99 -6.19 26.22
CA TYR A 179 4.97 -7.25 26.12
C TYR A 179 5.46 -8.56 26.75
N THR A 180 6.72 -8.91 26.51
CA THR A 180 7.39 -10.07 27.09
C THR A 180 8.68 -9.67 27.82
N THR A 181 9.27 -10.61 28.57
CA THR A 181 10.59 -10.41 29.18
C THR A 181 11.68 -10.18 28.13
N ALA A 182 11.54 -10.75 26.94
CA ALA A 182 12.47 -10.55 25.83
C ALA A 182 12.39 -9.12 25.27
N ASP A 183 11.21 -8.50 25.31
CA ASP A 183 11.02 -7.12 24.85
C ASP A 183 11.51 -6.08 25.86
N SER A 184 11.71 -6.48 27.12
CA SER A 184 12.02 -5.55 28.20
C SER A 184 13.37 -4.84 28.02
N PRO A 185 13.51 -3.59 28.52
CA PRO A 185 14.80 -2.89 28.51
C PRO A 185 15.93 -3.72 29.11
N GLY A 186 17.05 -3.80 28.39
CA GLY A 186 18.24 -4.55 28.79
C GLY A 186 18.22 -6.05 28.44
N ASN A 187 17.11 -6.56 27.90
CA ASN A 187 16.97 -7.98 27.50
C ASN A 187 16.89 -8.19 25.98
N ASN A 188 16.91 -7.11 25.18
CA ASN A 188 16.78 -7.15 23.72
C ASN A 188 18.00 -6.55 23.01
N GLN A 189 18.12 -6.81 21.70
CA GLN A 189 19.18 -6.25 20.83
C GLN A 189 18.74 -4.99 20.07
N PHE A 190 17.47 -4.61 20.16
CA PHE A 190 16.85 -3.56 19.37
C PHE A 190 16.18 -2.52 20.28
N PRO A 191 16.94 -1.83 21.14
CA PRO A 191 16.35 -0.95 22.14
C PRO A 191 15.77 0.31 21.49
N ALA A 192 14.51 0.60 21.80
CA ALA A 192 13.83 1.81 21.39
C ALA A 192 14.45 3.05 22.05
N GLY A 193 14.64 4.12 21.27
CA GLY A 193 15.17 5.38 21.77
C GLY A 193 14.14 6.21 22.55
N PRO A 194 14.54 7.26 23.26
CA PRO A 194 13.62 8.09 24.04
C PRO A 194 12.66 8.93 23.19
N ASN A 195 12.91 9.10 21.88
CA ASN A 195 12.16 10.02 21.02
C ASN A 195 11.42 9.32 19.86
N GLY A 196 11.19 8.01 19.96
CA GLY A 196 10.44 7.23 18.96
C GLY A 196 11.32 6.37 18.07
N ASN A 197 10.69 5.50 17.28
CA ASN A 197 11.32 4.59 16.31
C ASN A 197 10.30 4.26 15.20
N HIS A 198 10.75 4.04 13.96
CA HIS A 198 9.85 3.76 12.82
C HIS A 198 8.97 2.51 12.97
N LYS A 199 9.29 1.56 13.87
CA LYS A 199 8.45 0.38 14.16
C LYS A 199 7.48 0.58 15.33
N CYS A 200 7.29 1.82 15.77
CA CYS A 200 6.58 2.14 17.00
C CYS A 200 5.79 3.43 16.87
N ASP A 201 4.78 3.54 17.73
CA ASP A 201 4.05 4.77 17.92
C ASP A 201 4.84 5.80 18.75
N ALA A 202 4.33 7.03 18.77
CA ALA A 202 5.05 8.16 19.30
C ALA A 202 5.11 8.13 20.84
N PRO A 203 6.28 8.29 21.47
CA PRO A 203 6.33 8.62 22.88
C PRO A 203 5.88 10.07 23.12
N VAL A 204 5.40 10.35 24.33
CA VAL A 204 5.04 11.70 24.80
C VAL A 204 6.15 12.74 24.56
N SER A 205 7.42 12.35 24.68
CA SER A 205 8.57 13.24 24.42
C SER A 205 8.60 13.79 22.99
N LEU A 206 8.20 12.98 22.01
CA LEU A 206 8.15 13.38 20.61
C LEU A 206 6.98 14.35 20.37
N GLU A 207 5.80 14.05 20.91
CA GLU A 207 4.62 14.91 20.89
C GLU A 207 4.92 16.30 21.50
N GLU A 208 5.48 16.34 22.70
CA GLU A 208 5.85 17.60 23.38
C GLU A 208 6.87 18.41 22.56
N SER A 209 7.81 17.73 21.90
CA SER A 209 8.79 18.40 21.03
C SER A 209 8.12 19.05 19.81
N MET A 210 7.08 18.42 19.24
CA MET A 210 6.31 18.98 18.13
C MET A 210 5.59 20.26 18.58
N TYR A 211 4.92 20.24 19.74
CA TYR A 211 4.22 21.42 20.25
C TYR A 211 5.17 22.56 20.60
N ALA A 212 6.37 22.27 21.12
CA ALA A 212 7.41 23.27 21.34
C ALA A 212 7.87 23.87 20.00
N ALA A 213 8.06 23.03 18.97
CA ALA A 213 8.43 23.47 17.64
C ALA A 213 7.35 24.34 17.00
N ILE A 214 6.08 23.94 17.06
CA ILE A 214 4.93 24.74 16.57
C ILE A 214 4.93 26.12 17.19
N LYS A 215 5.08 26.23 18.52
CA LYS A 215 5.14 27.51 19.24
C LYS A 215 6.33 28.37 18.83
N SER A 216 7.45 27.77 18.44
CA SER A 216 8.64 28.48 17.98
C SER A 216 8.58 28.91 16.51
N ILE A 217 8.02 28.05 15.65
CA ILE A 217 8.01 28.21 14.19
C ILE A 217 6.83 29.09 13.74
N ALA A 218 5.67 28.92 14.36
CA ALA A 218 4.45 29.66 14.08
C ALA A 218 3.86 30.31 15.35
N PRO A 219 4.62 31.18 16.06
CA PRO A 219 4.19 31.78 17.32
C PRO A 219 2.93 32.65 17.18
N ASN A 220 2.62 33.10 15.96
CA ASN A 220 1.46 33.94 15.66
C ASN A 220 0.40 33.18 14.84
N ALA A 221 0.40 31.84 14.87
CA ALA A 221 -0.63 31.04 14.21
C ALA A 221 -2.02 31.48 14.68
N SER A 222 -2.93 31.70 13.73
CA SER A 222 -4.27 32.22 14.00
C SER A 222 -5.23 31.16 14.52
N MET A 223 -4.94 29.88 14.22
CA MET A 223 -5.62 28.68 14.69
C MET A 223 -4.76 27.44 14.39
N SER A 224 -5.13 26.30 14.96
CA SER A 224 -4.56 24.99 14.64
C SER A 224 -5.66 24.03 14.20
N LEU A 225 -5.41 23.21 13.20
CA LEU A 225 -6.25 22.11 12.77
C LEU A 225 -5.63 20.81 13.30
N PHE A 226 -6.43 19.95 13.90
CA PHE A 226 -5.99 18.63 14.38
C PHE A 226 -6.94 17.55 13.86
N THR A 227 -6.47 16.70 12.95
CA THR A 227 -7.31 15.76 12.22
C THR A 227 -7.38 14.35 12.83
N GLY A 228 -7.25 14.22 14.15
CA GLY A 228 -7.55 12.98 14.88
C GLY A 228 -6.42 11.97 14.94
N ASP A 229 -6.77 10.76 15.40
CA ASP A 229 -5.88 9.63 15.70
C ASP A 229 -4.88 9.90 16.82
N ILE A 230 -5.44 9.95 18.03
CA ILE A 230 -4.73 10.11 19.30
C ILE A 230 -4.20 8.77 19.82
N VAL A 231 -5.03 7.73 19.78
CA VAL A 231 -4.79 6.44 20.43
C VAL A 231 -3.84 5.60 19.58
N ASP A 232 -2.93 4.87 20.23
CA ASP A 232 -1.93 4.03 19.57
C ASP A 232 -2.50 2.82 18.82
N HIS A 233 -1.65 2.15 18.04
CA HIS A 233 -1.98 1.02 17.18
C HIS A 233 -2.08 -0.33 17.92
N ALA A 234 -1.97 -0.39 19.25
CA ALA A 234 -2.17 -1.63 20.00
C ALA A 234 -3.67 -1.96 20.15
N VAL A 235 -4.40 -2.04 19.04
CA VAL A 235 -5.88 -2.10 19.04
C VAL A 235 -6.43 -3.34 19.73
N TRP A 236 -5.63 -4.41 19.88
CA TRP A 236 -6.04 -5.61 20.62
C TRP A 236 -6.09 -5.40 22.15
N LEU A 237 -5.64 -4.24 22.64
CA LEU A 237 -5.63 -3.86 24.06
C LEU A 237 -6.51 -2.64 24.36
N VAL A 238 -7.10 -2.00 23.35
CA VAL A 238 -7.88 -0.77 23.52
C VAL A 238 -9.15 -1.03 24.32
N ASN A 239 -9.52 -0.05 25.13
CA ASN A 239 -10.76 -0.08 25.88
C ASN A 239 -11.20 1.36 26.18
N GLN A 240 -12.51 1.54 26.36
CA GLN A 240 -13.11 2.86 26.57
C GLN A 240 -12.44 3.66 27.70
N THR A 241 -12.08 3.03 28.82
CA THR A 241 -11.50 3.76 29.96
C THR A 241 -10.12 4.32 29.62
N GLN A 242 -9.30 3.53 28.94
CA GLN A 242 -7.97 3.96 28.52
C GLN A 242 -8.05 5.01 27.40
N ASN A 243 -8.88 4.81 26.37
CA ASN A 243 -9.04 5.78 25.30
C ASN A 243 -9.56 7.14 25.81
N ILE A 244 -10.50 7.17 26.77
CA ILE A 244 -10.92 8.42 27.42
C ILE A 244 -9.70 9.11 28.06
N LYS A 245 -8.84 8.37 28.75
CA LYS A 245 -7.63 8.92 29.36
C LYS A 245 -6.66 9.45 28.31
N ASP A 246 -6.45 8.72 27.22
CA ASP A 246 -5.52 9.11 26.15
C ASP A 246 -6.00 10.38 25.45
N ILE A 247 -7.30 10.47 25.13
CA ILE A 247 -7.93 11.67 24.56
C ILE A 247 -7.75 12.88 25.48
N ASN A 248 -8.11 12.75 26.76
CA ASN A 248 -7.97 13.85 27.71
C ASN A 248 -6.51 14.27 27.93
N ASP A 249 -5.55 13.31 27.95
CA ASP A 249 -4.12 13.60 28.09
C ASP A 249 -3.61 14.40 26.89
N ALA A 250 -3.94 13.98 25.68
CA ALA A 250 -3.57 14.67 24.44
C ALA A 250 -4.11 16.11 24.39
N TYR A 251 -5.42 16.31 24.63
CA TYR A 251 -5.99 17.66 24.65
C TYR A 251 -5.45 18.53 25.80
N SER A 252 -5.10 17.93 26.93
CA SER A 252 -4.40 18.65 28.01
C SER A 252 -3.04 19.17 27.54
N ARG A 253 -2.26 18.39 26.79
CA ARG A 253 -0.96 18.79 26.23
C ARG A 253 -1.10 19.84 25.13
N MET A 254 -2.17 19.75 24.33
CA MET A 254 -2.50 20.74 23.28
C MET A 254 -2.96 22.09 23.84
N SER A 255 -3.29 22.20 25.13
CA SER A 255 -3.86 23.42 25.75
C SER A 255 -3.05 24.71 25.56
N GLY A 256 -1.76 24.61 25.24
CA GLY A 256 -0.90 25.76 24.94
C GLY A 256 -0.89 26.19 23.47
N LEU A 257 -1.62 25.52 22.58
CA LEU A 257 -1.74 25.87 21.17
C LEU A 257 -2.90 26.83 20.94
N THR A 258 -2.79 27.69 19.93
CA THR A 258 -3.85 28.63 19.58
C THR A 258 -5.02 27.89 18.92
N GLN A 259 -6.19 27.95 19.55
CA GLN A 259 -7.50 27.67 18.94
C GLN A 259 -7.49 26.36 18.11
N VAL A 260 -7.44 25.21 18.78
CA VAL A 260 -7.38 23.89 18.14
C VAL A 260 -8.78 23.46 17.70
N TYR A 261 -8.99 23.31 16.40
CA TYR A 261 -10.18 22.69 15.82
C TYR A 261 -9.88 21.22 15.52
N GLY A 262 -10.49 20.32 16.28
CA GLY A 262 -10.28 18.87 16.20
C GLY A 262 -11.34 18.16 15.37
N THR A 263 -11.04 16.96 14.89
CA THR A 263 -12.02 15.96 14.44
C THR A 263 -11.72 14.59 15.08
N ALA A 264 -12.68 13.66 15.03
CA ALA A 264 -12.46 12.28 15.45
C ALA A 264 -11.71 11.51 14.35
N GLY A 265 -10.65 10.80 14.73
CA GLY A 265 -10.02 9.77 13.91
C GLY A 265 -10.68 8.40 14.08
N ASN A 266 -10.10 7.38 13.46
CA ASN A 266 -10.63 6.01 13.56
C ASN A 266 -10.13 5.28 14.81
N HIS A 267 -9.03 5.73 15.44
CA HIS A 267 -8.47 5.12 16.64
C HIS A 267 -9.11 5.59 17.96
N GLU A 268 -9.88 6.67 17.99
CA GLU A 268 -10.50 7.18 19.22
C GLU A 268 -11.50 6.19 19.86
N ALA A 269 -12.17 5.38 19.05
CA ALA A 269 -13.15 4.40 19.51
C ALA A 269 -12.48 3.13 20.08
N ALA A 270 -13.23 2.41 20.91
CA ALA A 270 -12.87 1.10 21.42
C ALA A 270 -14.11 0.18 21.29
N PRO A 271 -14.11 -0.80 20.37
CA PRO A 271 -13.03 -1.17 19.45
C PRO A 271 -12.63 -0.05 18.49
N ALA A 272 -11.40 -0.10 17.95
CA ALA A 272 -10.99 0.82 16.90
C ALA A 272 -11.98 0.77 15.72
N ASN A 273 -12.11 1.88 14.99
CA ASN A 273 -12.99 2.04 13.83
C ASN A 273 -14.50 1.95 14.11
N ALA A 274 -14.91 1.59 15.33
CA ALA A 274 -16.31 1.26 15.65
C ALA A 274 -17.16 2.51 15.91
N PHE A 275 -17.66 3.12 14.84
CA PHE A 275 -18.56 4.28 14.87
C PHE A 275 -19.94 3.92 14.31
N PRO A 276 -20.85 3.32 15.13
CA PRO A 276 -22.18 2.97 14.67
C PRO A 276 -22.99 4.23 14.29
N PRO A 277 -23.63 4.26 13.11
CA PRO A 277 -24.62 5.25 12.76
C PRO A 277 -25.79 5.31 13.76
N ALA A 278 -26.48 6.45 13.82
CA ALA A 278 -27.58 6.66 14.77
C ALA A 278 -28.77 5.69 14.57
N ALA A 279 -28.95 5.11 13.39
CA ALA A 279 -30.00 4.13 13.13
C ALA A 279 -29.70 2.76 13.79
N ILE A 280 -28.43 2.48 14.12
CA ILE A 280 -28.01 1.21 14.70
C ILE A 280 -28.20 1.24 16.22
N SER A 281 -29.18 0.48 16.70
CA SER A 281 -29.36 0.25 18.14
C SER A 281 -28.30 -0.74 18.65
N SER A 282 -27.11 -0.26 18.99
CA SER A 282 -26.04 -1.08 19.56
C SER A 282 -25.84 -0.84 21.07
N THR A 283 -25.31 -1.84 21.76
CA THR A 283 -24.80 -1.68 23.14
C THR A 283 -23.40 -1.03 23.17
N ASN A 284 -22.71 -1.05 22.02
CA ASN A 284 -21.39 -0.47 21.80
C ASN A 284 -21.53 0.88 21.08
N SER A 285 -22.10 1.87 21.78
CA SER A 285 -22.28 3.21 21.23
C SER A 285 -20.96 3.98 21.20
N ALA A 286 -20.72 4.76 20.13
CA ALA A 286 -19.63 5.74 20.08
C ALA A 286 -19.96 7.06 20.82
N GLN A 287 -21.11 7.17 21.49
CA GLN A 287 -21.53 8.39 22.19
C GLN A 287 -20.48 8.89 23.18
N TRP A 288 -19.82 8.00 23.91
CA TRP A 288 -18.79 8.39 24.86
C TRP A 288 -17.58 9.05 24.19
N VAL A 289 -17.27 8.70 22.94
CA VAL A 289 -16.21 9.35 22.15
C VAL A 289 -16.63 10.77 21.85
N TYR A 290 -17.87 10.96 21.39
CA TYR A 290 -18.42 12.28 21.07
C TYR A 290 -18.49 13.17 22.31
N ASP A 291 -18.96 12.64 23.44
CA ASP A 291 -19.03 13.35 24.72
C ASP A 291 -17.62 13.77 25.20
N THR A 292 -16.64 12.87 25.09
CA THR A 292 -15.27 13.14 25.53
C THR A 292 -14.60 14.20 24.66
N LEU A 293 -14.60 14.01 23.34
CA LEU A 293 -13.99 14.94 22.39
C LEU A 293 -14.65 16.32 22.44
N SER A 294 -15.98 16.37 22.45
CA SER A 294 -16.71 17.65 22.45
C SER A 294 -16.50 18.44 23.76
N ALA A 295 -16.34 17.76 24.89
CA ALA A 295 -15.95 18.41 26.15
C ALA A 295 -14.59 19.10 26.04
N ASP A 296 -13.59 18.44 25.44
CA ASP A 296 -12.27 19.02 25.19
C ASP A 296 -12.31 20.15 24.15
N TRP A 297 -13.20 20.07 23.16
CA TRP A 297 -13.38 21.09 22.13
C TRP A 297 -14.12 22.34 22.61
N LEU A 298 -14.75 22.32 23.79
CA LEU A 298 -15.65 23.36 24.28
C LEU A 298 -15.08 24.78 24.16
N ASN A 299 -13.80 24.95 24.54
CA ASN A 299 -13.15 26.26 24.49
C ASN A 299 -12.94 26.76 23.05
N SER A 300 -12.78 25.85 22.10
CA SER A 300 -12.55 26.18 20.69
C SER A 300 -13.85 26.40 19.92
N ILE A 301 -14.88 25.59 20.17
CA ILE A 301 -16.08 25.55 19.32
C ILE A 301 -17.32 26.16 19.97
N GLY A 302 -17.30 26.35 21.30
CA GLY A 302 -18.41 26.90 22.07
C GLY A 302 -19.57 25.91 22.24
N THR A 303 -20.49 26.24 23.15
CA THR A 303 -21.54 25.32 23.62
C THR A 303 -22.49 24.85 22.52
N THR A 304 -22.79 25.69 21.52
CA THR A 304 -23.72 25.33 20.45
C THR A 304 -23.15 24.24 19.53
N ALA A 305 -21.87 24.38 19.14
CA ALA A 305 -21.19 23.40 18.32
C ALA A 305 -20.88 22.12 19.11
N VAL A 306 -20.62 22.22 20.42
CA VAL A 306 -20.52 21.04 21.31
C VAL A 306 -21.81 20.22 21.30
N SER A 307 -22.97 20.85 21.49
CA SER A 307 -24.26 20.13 21.45
C SER A 307 -24.60 19.54 20.07
N GLU A 308 -23.91 19.97 19.02
CA GLU A 308 -23.99 19.35 17.70
C GLU A 308 -23.04 18.15 17.58
N ALA A 309 -21.78 18.31 18.01
CA ALA A 309 -20.79 17.25 18.08
C ALA A 309 -21.26 16.06 18.92
N GLU A 310 -21.93 16.31 20.04
CA GLU A 310 -22.53 15.29 20.89
C GLU A 310 -23.54 14.39 20.16
N LYS A 311 -24.09 14.78 19.00
CA LYS A 311 -25.07 13.94 18.29
C LYS A 311 -24.44 12.83 17.46
N PHE A 312 -23.32 13.11 16.79
CA PHE A 312 -22.69 12.18 15.84
C PHE A 312 -21.21 12.45 15.55
N GLY A 313 -20.54 13.28 16.33
CA GLY A 313 -19.10 13.56 16.22
C GLY A 313 -18.70 14.61 15.19
N ALA A 314 -19.64 15.43 14.70
CA ALA A 314 -19.38 16.50 13.73
C ALA A 314 -19.89 17.85 14.24
N TYR A 315 -19.27 18.95 13.81
CA TYR A 315 -19.71 20.29 14.21
C TYR A 315 -19.41 21.35 13.16
N SER A 316 -20.13 22.46 13.25
CA SER A 316 -19.90 23.66 12.45
C SER A 316 -19.73 24.88 13.36
N VAL A 317 -18.63 25.63 13.18
CA VAL A 317 -18.35 26.82 13.98
C VAL A 317 -17.76 27.95 13.15
N LYS A 318 -18.20 29.17 13.45
CA LYS A 318 -17.62 30.38 12.84
C LYS A 318 -16.30 30.73 13.52
N TYR A 319 -15.26 30.92 12.72
CA TYR A 319 -13.99 31.45 13.20
C TYR A 319 -14.18 32.88 13.74
N PRO A 320 -13.79 33.18 15.00
CA PRO A 320 -14.13 34.46 15.62
C PRO A 320 -13.47 35.68 14.97
N ASN A 321 -12.32 35.53 14.31
CA ASN A 321 -11.54 36.65 13.77
C ASN A 321 -11.62 36.76 12.24
N GLY A 322 -12.69 36.27 11.62
CA GLY A 322 -12.86 36.37 10.18
C GLY A 322 -14.18 35.83 9.66
N ASN A 323 -14.41 35.91 8.35
CA ASN A 323 -15.61 35.36 7.72
C ASN A 323 -15.39 33.93 7.21
N LEU A 324 -14.81 33.10 8.07
CA LEU A 324 -14.55 31.68 7.84
C LEU A 324 -15.43 30.85 8.75
N ARG A 325 -15.93 29.73 8.23
CA ARG A 325 -16.56 28.65 9.00
C ARG A 325 -15.69 27.41 8.91
N VAL A 326 -15.45 26.77 10.05
CA VAL A 326 -14.79 25.47 10.14
C VAL A 326 -15.87 24.43 10.36
N ILE A 327 -15.93 23.43 9.49
CA ILE A 327 -16.86 22.30 9.57
C ILE A 327 -16.02 21.04 9.77
N SER A 328 -16.19 20.39 10.92
CA SER A 328 -15.57 19.10 11.23
C SER A 328 -16.53 17.98 10.89
N LEU A 329 -16.08 17.02 10.08
CA LEU A 329 -16.83 15.83 9.70
C LEU A 329 -16.35 14.61 10.48
N ASN A 330 -17.28 13.74 10.88
CA ASN A 330 -16.96 12.39 11.28
C ASN A 330 -16.85 11.51 10.03
N THR A 331 -15.64 11.39 9.49
CA THR A 331 -15.36 10.62 8.28
C THR A 331 -15.43 9.10 8.49
N ASN A 332 -15.47 8.64 9.75
CA ASN A 332 -15.64 7.21 10.08
C ASN A 332 -16.97 6.64 9.57
N PHE A 333 -17.97 7.47 9.32
CA PHE A 333 -19.23 7.05 8.69
C PHE A 333 -19.09 6.66 7.21
N TYR A 334 -17.91 6.81 6.62
CA TYR A 334 -17.63 6.39 5.25
C TYR A 334 -16.40 5.49 5.17
N TYR A 335 -15.81 5.10 6.30
CA TYR A 335 -14.59 4.32 6.35
C TYR A 335 -14.87 2.83 6.13
N VAL A 336 -14.13 2.19 5.23
CA VAL A 336 -14.31 0.78 4.90
C VAL A 336 -14.07 -0.16 6.08
N GLN A 337 -13.28 0.21 7.10
CA GLN A 337 -13.08 -0.64 8.28
C GLN A 337 -14.10 -0.39 9.40
N ASN A 338 -15.04 0.54 9.23
CA ASN A 338 -16.16 0.67 10.15
C ASN A 338 -17.21 -0.40 9.83
N TYR A 339 -17.08 -1.56 10.46
CA TYR A 339 -17.93 -2.73 10.19
C TYR A 339 -19.43 -2.44 10.32
N TRP A 340 -19.81 -1.53 11.23
CA TRP A 340 -21.19 -1.09 11.40
C TRP A 340 -21.86 -0.57 10.12
N LEU A 341 -21.10 -0.19 9.09
CA LEU A 341 -21.65 0.29 7.83
C LEU A 341 -22.16 -0.83 6.91
N TYR A 342 -21.80 -2.09 7.16
CA TYR A 342 -22.16 -3.25 6.32
C TYR A 342 -23.52 -3.86 6.69
N GLU A 343 -24.50 -3.02 7.06
CA GLU A 343 -25.86 -3.45 7.31
C GLU A 343 -26.57 -3.98 6.04
N ASN A 344 -27.69 -4.69 6.22
CA ASN A 344 -28.46 -5.27 5.13
C ASN A 344 -28.85 -4.24 4.04
N ALA A 345 -29.19 -3.02 4.45
CA ALA A 345 -29.25 -1.88 3.57
C ALA A 345 -28.30 -0.82 4.11
N MET A 346 -27.16 -0.65 3.44
CA MET A 346 -26.19 0.38 3.81
C MET A 346 -26.86 1.76 3.72
N GLU A 347 -26.71 2.57 4.76
CA GLU A 347 -27.23 3.93 4.77
C GLU A 347 -26.49 4.79 3.73
N ALA A 348 -27.24 5.47 2.87
CA ALA A 348 -26.66 6.42 1.92
C ALA A 348 -26.12 7.70 2.61
N ASP A 349 -26.67 8.04 3.78
CA ASP A 349 -26.23 9.19 4.59
C ASP A 349 -26.29 8.84 6.08
N PRO A 350 -25.28 8.10 6.59
CA PRO A 350 -25.28 7.65 7.97
C PRO A 350 -25.39 8.82 8.95
N SER A 351 -26.35 8.72 9.87
CA SER A 351 -26.69 9.78 10.84
C SER A 351 -27.13 11.12 10.23
N GLY A 352 -27.39 11.19 8.92
CA GLY A 352 -27.80 12.41 8.22
C GLY A 352 -26.70 13.46 8.05
N GLN A 353 -25.43 13.07 8.14
CA GLN A 353 -24.29 13.98 8.14
C GLN A 353 -24.13 14.74 6.81
N LEU A 354 -24.36 14.13 5.66
CA LEU A 354 -24.28 14.79 4.35
C LEU A 354 -25.41 15.80 4.18
N ALA A 355 -26.64 15.45 4.58
CA ALA A 355 -27.76 16.39 4.57
C ALA A 355 -27.51 17.59 5.51
N TRP A 356 -26.93 17.33 6.68
CA TRP A 356 -26.48 18.38 7.60
C TRP A 356 -25.40 19.27 6.97
N LEU A 357 -24.37 18.67 6.35
CA LEU A 357 -23.30 19.40 5.67
C LEU A 357 -23.84 20.31 4.57
N VAL A 358 -24.81 19.85 3.77
CA VAL A 358 -25.47 20.68 2.75
C VAL A 358 -26.12 21.91 3.38
N ASN A 359 -26.80 21.76 4.51
CA ASN A 359 -27.43 22.89 5.20
C ASN A 359 -26.39 23.88 5.73
N GLU A 360 -25.30 23.41 6.32
CA GLU A 360 -24.21 24.26 6.83
C GLU A 360 -23.49 25.00 5.70
N LEU A 361 -23.19 24.33 4.58
CA LEU A 361 -22.58 24.95 3.41
C LEU A 361 -23.53 25.95 2.74
N GLN A 362 -24.82 25.66 2.69
CA GLN A 362 -25.81 26.61 2.17
C GLN A 362 -25.94 27.85 3.06
N ALA A 363 -25.91 27.67 4.39
CA ALA A 363 -25.93 28.78 5.34
C ALA A 363 -24.67 29.64 5.20
N ALA A 364 -23.49 29.02 5.06
CA ALA A 364 -22.23 29.71 4.81
C ALA A 364 -22.27 30.49 3.49
N GLU A 365 -22.71 29.88 2.39
CA GLU A 365 -22.86 30.53 1.08
C GLU A 365 -23.80 31.74 1.18
N THR A 366 -24.94 31.61 1.88
CA THR A 366 -25.91 32.70 2.10
C THR A 366 -25.32 33.84 2.93
N ALA A 367 -24.46 33.52 3.90
CA ALA A 367 -23.77 34.48 4.74
C ALA A 367 -22.50 35.08 4.07
N GLY A 368 -22.14 34.62 2.87
CA GLY A 368 -20.90 35.01 2.19
C GLY A 368 -19.64 34.53 2.91
N GLU A 369 -19.76 33.49 3.73
CA GLU A 369 -18.64 32.87 4.46
C GLU A 369 -17.80 32.00 3.53
N ARG A 370 -16.50 31.91 3.85
CA ARG A 370 -15.60 30.88 3.33
C ARG A 370 -15.67 29.66 4.24
N VAL A 371 -15.39 28.47 3.73
CA VAL A 371 -15.46 27.24 4.52
C VAL A 371 -14.17 26.44 4.45
N TYR A 372 -13.69 26.02 5.62
CA TYR A 372 -12.79 24.87 5.73
C TYR A 372 -13.56 23.65 6.17
N ILE A 373 -13.34 22.55 5.47
CA ILE A 373 -13.83 21.23 5.89
C ILE A 373 -12.63 20.49 6.48
N ILE A 374 -12.76 20.00 7.71
CA ILE A 374 -11.79 19.10 8.31
C ILE A 374 -12.43 17.73 8.52
N GLY A 375 -11.66 16.67 8.31
CA GLY A 375 -12.03 15.29 8.58
C GLY A 375 -10.76 14.50 8.88
N HIS A 376 -10.89 13.26 9.33
CA HIS A 376 -9.71 12.44 9.54
C HIS A 376 -9.31 11.73 8.25
N MET A 377 -10.18 10.83 7.77
CA MET A 377 -9.96 10.06 6.56
C MET A 377 -10.32 10.90 5.32
N PRO A 378 -9.43 11.02 4.32
CA PRO A 378 -9.76 11.66 3.05
C PRO A 378 -10.80 10.85 2.27
N MET A 379 -11.65 11.55 1.51
CA MET A 379 -12.85 10.96 0.89
C MET A 379 -12.63 10.46 -0.54
N GLY A 380 -11.47 10.71 -1.15
CA GLY A 380 -11.14 10.33 -2.53
C GLY A 380 -10.26 9.08 -2.69
N LEU A 381 -9.85 8.45 -1.58
CA LEU A 381 -9.01 7.25 -1.55
C LEU A 381 -9.81 5.95 -1.43
N GLY A 382 -9.12 4.81 -1.61
CA GLY A 382 -9.70 3.47 -1.54
C GLY A 382 -10.31 3.11 -0.18
N ASP A 383 -9.90 3.81 0.88
CA ASP A 383 -10.38 3.58 2.25
C ASP A 383 -11.76 4.18 2.52
N ALA A 384 -12.27 5.03 1.62
CA ALA A 384 -13.64 5.51 1.66
C ALA A 384 -14.58 4.60 0.86
N LEU A 385 -15.75 4.28 1.44
CA LEU A 385 -16.83 3.62 0.72
C LEU A 385 -17.23 4.46 -0.50
N ARG A 386 -17.22 3.82 -1.68
CA ARG A 386 -17.41 4.50 -2.98
C ARG A 386 -18.71 5.28 -3.08
N ASP A 387 -19.77 4.80 -2.45
CA ASP A 387 -21.07 5.49 -2.40
C ASP A 387 -20.95 6.80 -1.62
N GLY A 388 -20.42 6.75 -0.39
CA GLY A 388 -20.19 7.94 0.44
C GLY A 388 -19.23 8.94 -0.21
N SER A 389 -18.13 8.45 -0.82
CA SER A 389 -17.20 9.25 -1.61
C SER A 389 -17.90 9.99 -2.76
N ASN A 390 -18.74 9.28 -3.53
CA ASN A 390 -19.49 9.86 -4.64
C ASN A 390 -20.46 10.96 -4.17
N TYR A 391 -21.19 10.71 -3.07
CA TYR A 391 -22.19 11.64 -2.58
C TYR A 391 -21.54 12.90 -1.97
N PHE A 392 -20.41 12.73 -1.30
CA PHE A 392 -19.60 13.83 -0.81
C PHE A 392 -19.04 14.67 -1.96
N ASP A 393 -18.53 14.05 -3.03
CA ASP A 393 -18.02 14.78 -4.21
C ASP A 393 -19.11 15.63 -4.89
N GLN A 394 -20.37 15.18 -4.93
CA GLN A 394 -21.50 16.00 -5.39
C GLN A 394 -21.63 17.31 -4.58
N ILE A 395 -21.45 17.23 -3.26
CA ILE A 395 -21.53 18.38 -2.34
C ILE A 395 -20.34 19.32 -2.56
N VAL A 396 -19.12 18.79 -2.61
CA VAL A 396 -17.91 19.56 -2.90
C VAL A 396 -18.04 20.29 -4.23
N ASN A 397 -18.54 19.60 -5.26
CA ASN A 397 -18.79 20.20 -6.56
C ASN A 397 -19.81 21.33 -6.48
N ARG A 398 -20.94 21.14 -5.79
CA ARG A 398 -21.96 22.20 -5.64
C ARG A 398 -21.41 23.43 -4.94
N TYR A 399 -20.61 23.26 -3.89
CA TYR A 399 -20.15 24.34 -3.01
C TYR A 399 -18.69 24.76 -3.23
N SER A 400 -18.07 24.40 -4.35
CA SER A 400 -16.67 24.74 -4.68
C SER A 400 -16.37 26.25 -4.74
N ALA A 401 -17.40 27.10 -4.82
CA ALA A 401 -17.22 28.55 -4.74
C ALA A 401 -17.24 29.07 -3.30
N THR A 402 -17.69 28.26 -2.33
CA THR A 402 -17.84 28.60 -0.90
C THR A 402 -16.73 27.95 -0.07
N ILE A 403 -16.37 26.70 -0.42
CA ILE A 403 -15.24 25.99 0.16
C ILE A 403 -13.93 26.69 -0.24
N ALA A 404 -13.02 26.84 0.72
CA ALA A 404 -11.69 27.40 0.51
C ALA A 404 -10.61 26.31 0.45
N ALA A 405 -10.72 25.30 1.31
CA ALA A 405 -9.86 24.12 1.31
C ALA A 405 -10.50 23.01 2.16
N LEU A 406 -10.06 21.77 1.95
CA LEU A 406 -10.35 20.64 2.82
C LEU A 406 -9.05 20.12 3.44
N PHE A 407 -9.10 19.62 4.68
CA PHE A 407 -7.94 19.15 5.43
C PHE A 407 -8.20 17.79 6.08
N PHE A 408 -7.30 16.85 5.85
CA PHE A 408 -7.39 15.46 6.30
C PHE A 408 -6.04 14.93 6.82
N GLY A 409 -6.03 13.72 7.36
CA GLY A 409 -4.87 12.96 7.85
C GLY A 409 -4.95 11.50 7.42
N HIS A 410 -4.91 10.56 8.38
CA HIS A 410 -5.16 9.12 8.26
C HIS A 410 -4.10 8.33 7.50
N THR A 411 -3.68 8.81 6.34
CA THR A 411 -2.74 8.09 5.46
C THR A 411 -1.30 8.07 5.98
N HIS A 412 -1.02 8.90 6.99
CA HIS A 412 0.30 9.21 7.55
C HIS A 412 1.31 9.85 6.59
N VAL A 413 0.93 10.10 5.33
CA VAL A 413 1.84 10.56 4.27
C VAL A 413 1.46 11.94 3.73
N ASP A 414 2.43 12.63 3.14
CA ASP A 414 2.22 13.96 2.54
C ASP A 414 1.53 13.83 1.16
N GLN A 415 0.24 14.13 1.14
CA GLN A 415 -0.62 13.94 -0.03
C GLN A 415 -1.61 15.09 -0.23
N PHE A 416 -2.22 15.10 -1.42
CA PHE A 416 -3.39 15.92 -1.69
C PHE A 416 -4.31 15.27 -2.73
N GLU A 417 -5.59 15.63 -2.68
CA GLU A 417 -6.61 15.20 -3.65
C GLU A 417 -7.18 16.41 -4.40
N ILE A 418 -7.63 16.18 -5.63
CA ILE A 418 -8.26 17.22 -6.45
C ILE A 418 -9.65 16.74 -6.84
N ALA A 419 -10.67 17.52 -6.48
CA ALA A 419 -12.03 17.29 -6.94
C ALA A 419 -12.25 17.95 -8.31
N TYR A 420 -12.99 17.28 -9.21
CA TYR A 420 -13.23 17.75 -10.58
C TYR A 420 -14.71 17.91 -10.88
N SER A 421 -15.06 18.85 -11.75
CA SER A 421 -16.44 18.96 -12.25
C SER A 421 -16.79 17.90 -13.30
N ASP A 422 -15.77 17.32 -13.93
CA ASP A 422 -15.87 16.27 -14.93
C ASP A 422 -14.64 15.36 -14.86
N TYR A 423 -14.83 14.17 -14.29
CA TYR A 423 -13.78 13.17 -14.13
C TYR A 423 -13.44 12.44 -15.44
N THR A 424 -14.26 12.56 -16.50
CA THR A 424 -13.97 11.93 -17.80
C THR A 424 -12.96 12.73 -18.63
N SER A 425 -12.76 14.01 -18.29
CA SER A 425 -11.85 14.92 -18.98
C SER A 425 -11.21 15.88 -17.97
N GLN A 426 -10.35 15.35 -17.09
CA GLN A 426 -9.68 16.15 -16.05
C GLN A 426 -8.74 17.19 -16.67
N SER A 427 -8.87 18.44 -16.25
CA SER A 427 -8.07 19.57 -16.71
C SER A 427 -7.92 20.61 -15.59
N PHE A 428 -6.98 21.55 -15.74
CA PHE A 428 -6.86 22.67 -14.81
C PHE A 428 -8.12 23.55 -14.79
N SER A 429 -8.91 23.54 -15.88
CA SER A 429 -10.10 24.37 -16.03
C SER A 429 -11.34 23.84 -15.31
N ASN A 430 -11.36 22.54 -15.00
CA ASN A 430 -12.45 21.89 -14.28
C ASN A 430 -12.02 21.28 -12.94
N ALA A 431 -10.78 21.55 -12.48
CA ALA A 431 -10.36 21.33 -11.10
C ALA A 431 -11.09 22.31 -10.18
N LEU A 432 -11.79 21.80 -9.16
CA LEU A 432 -12.72 22.57 -8.34
C LEU A 432 -12.22 22.85 -6.93
N GLU A 433 -11.65 21.85 -6.26
CA GLU A 433 -11.23 21.92 -4.86
C GLU A 433 -10.00 21.05 -4.59
N VAL A 434 -9.33 21.32 -3.47
CA VAL A 434 -8.14 20.58 -3.01
C VAL A 434 -8.36 20.09 -1.59
N SER A 435 -8.15 18.79 -1.40
CA SER A 435 -7.99 18.17 -0.09
C SER A 435 -6.50 18.12 0.25
N TYR A 436 -6.08 18.75 1.35
CA TYR A 436 -4.72 18.65 1.86
C TYR A 436 -4.65 17.54 2.91
N VAL A 437 -3.84 16.52 2.67
CA VAL A 437 -3.65 15.39 3.60
C VAL A 437 -2.34 15.61 4.37
N CYS A 438 -2.43 15.71 5.68
CA CYS A 438 -1.27 15.94 6.55
C CYS A 438 -0.50 14.63 6.75
N PRO A 439 0.84 14.65 6.64
CA PRO A 439 1.65 13.55 7.16
C PRO A 439 1.52 13.46 8.68
N ALA A 440 1.79 12.27 9.20
CA ALA A 440 1.64 11.96 10.62
C ALA A 440 2.74 12.57 11.50
N MET A 441 2.43 12.75 12.78
CA MET A 441 3.44 12.92 13.83
C MET A 441 4.03 11.56 14.23
N THR A 442 3.24 10.49 14.25
CA THR A 442 3.77 9.15 14.50
C THR A 442 4.83 8.78 13.46
N PRO A 443 5.96 8.15 13.85
CA PRO A 443 7.06 7.87 12.93
C PRO A 443 6.86 6.63 12.06
N THR A 444 5.69 6.00 12.05
CA THR A 444 5.48 4.69 11.42
C THR A 444 5.70 4.69 9.90
N GLU A 445 5.32 5.75 9.21
CA GLU A 445 5.40 5.86 7.73
C GLU A 445 6.46 6.84 7.22
N GLY A 446 7.08 7.62 8.11
CA GLY A 446 8.04 8.65 7.73
C GLY A 446 8.65 9.38 8.91
N HIS A 447 9.30 10.51 8.63
CA HIS A 447 9.74 11.40 9.69
C HIS A 447 8.52 12.08 10.35
N PRO A 448 8.46 12.17 11.69
CA PRO A 448 7.43 12.93 12.40
C PRO A 448 7.28 14.32 11.80
N ALA A 449 6.05 14.70 11.47
CA ALA A 449 5.79 15.90 10.69
C ALA A 449 4.61 16.72 11.22
N PHE A 450 4.64 18.01 10.90
CA PHE A 450 3.47 18.88 10.93
C PHE A 450 3.58 19.91 9.79
N ARG A 451 2.49 20.63 9.54
CA ARG A 451 2.40 21.59 8.45
C ARG A 451 1.99 22.97 8.93
N VAL A 452 2.51 23.99 8.27
CA VAL A 452 2.09 25.38 8.41
C VAL A 452 1.62 25.91 7.06
N TYR A 453 0.37 26.33 6.99
CA TYR A 453 -0.20 27.00 5.83
C TYR A 453 -0.08 28.51 5.97
N THR A 454 0.32 29.17 4.89
CA THR A 454 0.16 30.62 4.73
C THR A 454 -1.16 30.85 3.99
N VAL A 455 -2.06 31.66 4.54
CA VAL A 455 -3.41 31.82 4.00
C VAL A 455 -3.81 33.29 3.86
N ASP A 456 -4.63 33.61 2.86
CA ASP A 456 -5.19 34.96 2.72
C ASP A 456 -6.20 35.25 3.84
N PRO A 457 -6.12 36.41 4.53
CA PRO A 457 -6.96 36.69 5.70
C PRO A 457 -8.44 36.97 5.37
N VAL A 458 -8.80 37.13 4.09
CA VAL A 458 -10.17 37.45 3.65
C VAL A 458 -10.81 36.29 2.92
N THR A 459 -10.11 35.72 1.92
CA THR A 459 -10.62 34.60 1.12
C THR A 459 -10.36 33.25 1.77
N PHE A 460 -9.43 33.19 2.73
CA PHE A 460 -8.95 31.95 3.36
C PHE A 460 -8.39 30.96 2.33
N GLY A 461 -8.00 31.44 1.16
CA GLY A 461 -7.29 30.63 0.17
C GLY A 461 -5.88 30.30 0.67
N VAL A 462 -5.43 29.06 0.44
CA VAL A 462 -4.07 28.62 0.81
C VAL A 462 -3.08 29.25 -0.17
N LEU A 463 -2.25 30.16 0.31
CA LEU A 463 -1.20 30.82 -0.46
C LEU A 463 0.07 29.98 -0.53
N ASP A 464 0.40 29.27 0.55
CA ASP A 464 1.50 28.31 0.60
C ASP A 464 1.26 27.21 1.64
N SER A 465 1.91 26.07 1.46
CA SER A 465 1.92 24.92 2.36
C SER A 465 3.37 24.56 2.67
N THR A 466 3.78 24.64 3.95
CA THR A 466 5.14 24.32 4.39
C THR A 466 5.14 23.16 5.37
N THR A 467 5.79 22.06 5.01
CA THR A 467 5.94 20.88 5.87
C THR A 467 7.22 21.01 6.71
N TYR A 468 7.14 20.69 8.00
CA TYR A 468 8.26 20.62 8.94
C TYR A 468 8.38 19.20 9.46
N ILE A 469 9.61 18.70 9.55
CA ILE A 469 9.88 17.34 10.03
C ILE A 469 10.86 17.36 11.20
N ALA A 470 10.78 16.34 12.05
CA ALA A 470 11.88 15.94 12.91
C ALA A 470 12.66 14.80 12.24
N ASN A 471 13.84 15.11 11.71
CA ASN A 471 14.65 14.13 10.99
C ASN A 471 15.22 13.06 11.95
N MET A 472 14.64 11.86 11.89
CA MET A 472 15.03 10.73 12.72
C MET A 472 16.41 10.14 12.39
N SER A 473 16.90 10.40 11.18
CA SER A 473 18.24 10.00 10.72
C SER A 473 19.34 10.89 11.29
N SER A 474 18.99 12.01 11.94
CA SER A 474 19.96 12.89 12.60
C SER A 474 20.65 12.17 13.77
N PRO A 475 22.00 12.20 13.87
CA PRO A 475 22.73 11.59 14.99
C PRO A 475 22.31 12.12 16.37
N GLY A 476 21.77 13.34 16.41
CA GLY A 476 21.28 14.00 17.62
C GLY A 476 19.86 13.58 18.03
N PHE A 477 19.08 12.95 17.15
CA PHE A 477 17.64 12.74 17.36
C PHE A 477 17.35 12.00 18.68
N GLN A 478 18.09 10.94 18.99
CA GLN A 478 17.91 10.16 20.22
C GLN A 478 18.69 10.68 21.44
N THR A 479 19.63 11.62 21.25
CA THR A 479 20.57 12.04 22.31
C THR A 479 20.33 13.48 22.77
N THR A 480 20.29 14.42 21.84
CA THR A 480 20.00 15.83 22.11
C THR A 480 18.52 16.16 21.97
N GLY A 481 17.73 15.26 21.39
CA GLY A 481 16.31 15.42 21.15
C GLY A 481 15.97 15.74 19.69
N PRO A 482 14.67 15.68 19.33
CA PRO A 482 14.20 16.04 17.99
C PRO A 482 14.49 17.51 17.66
N VAL A 483 15.02 17.76 16.47
CA VAL A 483 15.14 19.11 15.91
C VAL A 483 14.19 19.22 14.73
N TRP A 484 13.22 20.12 14.85
CA TRP A 484 12.20 20.34 13.84
C TRP A 484 12.67 21.38 12.83
N THR A 485 12.77 21.00 11.57
CA THR A 485 13.27 21.85 10.49
C THR A 485 12.27 21.90 9.34
N LYS A 486 12.26 23.02 8.61
CA LYS A 486 11.52 23.12 7.36
C LYS A 486 12.03 22.03 6.42
N TYR A 487 11.12 21.21 5.95
CA TYR A 487 11.39 20.19 4.96
C TYR A 487 11.25 20.80 3.55
N TYR A 488 10.05 21.29 3.21
CA TYR A 488 9.85 22.05 1.98
C TYR A 488 8.67 23.03 2.09
N SER A 489 8.61 23.98 1.16
CA SER A 489 7.42 24.79 0.86
C SER A 489 6.90 24.40 -0.52
N ALA A 490 5.59 24.17 -0.65
CA ALA A 490 4.96 23.81 -1.92
C ALA A 490 5.15 24.90 -2.97
N LYS A 491 5.01 26.18 -2.60
CA LYS A 491 5.23 27.31 -3.51
C LYS A 491 6.68 27.39 -3.97
N GLU A 492 7.63 27.23 -3.07
CA GLU A 492 9.06 27.28 -3.39
C GLU A 492 9.48 26.12 -4.30
N THR A 493 9.01 24.91 -3.99
CA THR A 493 9.45 23.68 -4.64
C THR A 493 8.71 23.46 -5.97
N TYR A 494 7.39 23.64 -5.99
CA TYR A 494 6.54 23.29 -7.14
C TYR A 494 6.11 24.51 -7.96
N GLY A 495 6.14 25.72 -7.38
CA GLY A 495 5.82 26.97 -8.07
C GLY A 495 6.58 27.20 -9.37
N PRO A 496 7.91 26.97 -9.42
CA PRO A 496 8.68 27.10 -10.66
C PRO A 496 8.37 26.05 -11.72
N LEU A 497 7.83 24.89 -11.33
CA LEU A 497 7.62 23.73 -12.21
C LEU A 497 6.30 23.79 -12.99
N VAL A 498 5.31 24.51 -12.48
CA VAL A 498 4.01 24.67 -13.18
C VAL A 498 4.13 25.62 -14.37
N THR A 499 3.26 25.47 -15.37
CA THR A 499 3.18 26.40 -16.52
C THR A 499 1.80 27.06 -16.58
N PRO A 500 1.72 28.41 -16.49
CA PRO A 500 2.82 29.34 -16.19
C PRO A 500 3.35 29.15 -14.74
N PRO A 501 4.62 29.48 -14.46
CA PRO A 501 5.17 29.40 -13.11
C PRO A 501 4.36 30.24 -12.12
N LEU A 502 4.12 29.68 -10.94
CA LEU A 502 3.38 30.33 -9.86
C LEU A 502 4.29 30.50 -8.64
N THR A 503 5.18 31.48 -8.69
CA THR A 503 6.14 31.78 -7.61
C THR A 503 5.79 33.03 -6.80
N ASP A 504 4.70 33.73 -7.16
CA ASP A 504 4.22 34.88 -6.40
C ASP A 504 3.72 34.41 -5.02
N PRO A 505 4.31 34.89 -3.91
CA PRO A 505 3.91 34.48 -2.56
C PRO A 505 2.50 34.96 -2.17
N THR A 506 1.91 35.90 -2.92
CA THR A 506 0.54 36.40 -2.69
C THR A 506 -0.50 35.64 -3.52
N ALA A 507 -0.06 34.79 -4.46
CA ALA A 507 -0.96 34.00 -5.28
C ALA A 507 -1.39 32.70 -4.59
N GLU A 508 -2.65 32.34 -4.74
CA GLU A 508 -3.22 31.13 -4.15
C GLU A 508 -2.74 29.84 -4.85
N LEU A 509 -2.48 28.79 -4.09
CA LEU A 509 -2.33 27.41 -4.56
C LEU A 509 -3.70 26.83 -4.93
N THR A 510 -4.26 27.33 -6.04
CA THR A 510 -5.59 26.92 -6.54
C THR A 510 -5.63 25.43 -6.94
N PRO A 511 -6.82 24.82 -7.08
CA PRO A 511 -6.94 23.47 -7.66
C PRO A 511 -6.28 23.33 -9.03
N ALA A 512 -6.32 24.39 -9.85
CA ALA A 512 -5.64 24.45 -11.14
C ALA A 512 -4.11 24.38 -11.00
N PHE A 513 -3.53 24.98 -9.96
CA PHE A 513 -2.10 24.86 -9.67
C PHE A 513 -1.72 23.40 -9.41
N TRP A 514 -2.45 22.72 -8.52
CA TRP A 514 -2.19 21.34 -8.16
C TRP A 514 -2.43 20.38 -9.33
N HIS A 515 -3.44 20.64 -10.17
CA HIS A 515 -3.62 19.90 -11.43
C HIS A 515 -2.45 20.14 -12.38
N ASN A 516 -2.03 21.39 -12.59
CA ASN A 516 -0.91 21.68 -13.48
C ASN A 516 0.39 21.06 -12.98
N PHE A 517 0.61 21.03 -11.66
CA PHE A 517 1.75 20.33 -11.08
C PHE A 517 1.65 18.82 -11.36
N LYS A 518 0.48 18.19 -11.13
CA LYS A 518 0.23 16.79 -11.55
C LYS A 518 0.56 16.57 -13.03
N SER A 519 0.11 17.47 -13.90
CA SER A 519 0.35 17.36 -15.34
C SER A 519 1.80 17.64 -15.75
N GLN A 520 2.52 18.50 -15.03
CA GLN A 520 3.92 18.81 -15.31
C GLN A 520 4.85 17.73 -14.79
N LEU A 521 4.54 17.13 -13.63
CA LEU A 521 5.09 15.83 -13.27
C LEU A 521 4.84 14.87 -14.43
N GLY A 522 3.59 14.69 -14.85
CA GLY A 522 3.26 13.85 -16.01
C GLY A 522 4.02 14.19 -17.30
N LYS A 523 4.44 15.45 -17.53
CA LYS A 523 5.15 15.89 -18.75
C LYS A 523 6.67 15.85 -18.67
N GLU A 524 7.25 16.21 -17.52
CA GLU A 524 8.65 15.90 -17.21
C GLU A 524 8.85 14.38 -17.21
N PHE A 525 7.81 13.61 -16.84
CA PHE A 525 7.67 12.16 -17.01
C PHE A 525 7.04 11.69 -18.37
N GLU A 526 6.78 12.58 -19.33
CA GLU A 526 6.50 12.22 -20.74
C GLU A 526 7.76 12.42 -21.61
N ASN A 527 8.66 13.33 -21.21
CA ASN A 527 10.02 13.38 -21.74
C ASN A 527 10.99 12.40 -21.02
N LEU A 528 10.53 11.80 -19.92
CA LEU A 528 11.09 10.64 -19.22
C LEU A 528 9.97 9.60 -19.12
N GLU A 529 9.75 8.75 -20.12
CA GLU A 529 8.64 7.77 -20.18
C GLU A 529 8.41 6.99 -18.85
N VAL A 530 7.59 7.51 -17.92
CA VAL A 530 7.20 6.83 -16.67
C VAL A 530 5.73 7.16 -16.34
N PRO A 531 4.84 6.15 -16.17
CA PRO A 531 3.48 6.38 -15.70
C PRO A 531 3.49 6.78 -14.22
N ILE A 532 2.74 7.85 -13.91
CA ILE A 532 2.57 8.48 -12.60
C ILE A 532 2.38 7.42 -11.47
N LEU A 533 3.42 7.20 -10.64
CA LEU A 533 3.37 6.46 -9.38
C LEU A 533 4.49 6.96 -8.43
N SER A 534 4.08 7.38 -7.23
CA SER A 534 4.82 7.50 -5.96
C SER A 534 6.35 7.75 -6.00
N ILE A 535 6.78 8.98 -5.70
CA ILE A 535 8.17 9.27 -5.30
C ILE A 535 8.26 9.11 -3.77
N LYS A 536 8.86 8.01 -3.28
CA LYS A 536 9.51 7.97 -1.95
C LYS A 536 10.98 8.36 -2.16
N HIS A 537 11.29 9.66 -2.01
CA HIS A 537 12.65 10.19 -1.75
C HIS A 537 12.67 10.95 -0.41
N PRO A 538 13.74 10.87 0.40
CA PRO A 538 13.77 11.38 1.75
C PRO A 538 13.93 12.90 1.84
N ASP A 539 13.85 13.64 0.72
CA ASP A 539 13.97 15.10 0.73
C ASP A 539 12.80 15.91 0.10
N HIS A 540 11.84 15.32 -0.63
CA HIS A 540 10.60 16.02 -1.03
C HIS A 540 9.41 15.06 -1.19
N TYR A 541 8.38 15.21 -0.34
CA TYR A 541 7.16 14.40 -0.36
C TYR A 541 5.99 15.23 -0.91
N ALA A 542 5.49 14.86 -2.09
CA ALA A 542 4.12 15.17 -2.50
C ALA A 542 3.64 14.02 -3.39
N VAL A 543 2.81 13.15 -2.85
CA VAL A 543 2.24 12.01 -3.58
C VAL A 543 0.84 12.38 -4.08
N LEU A 544 0.62 12.19 -5.39
CA LEU A 544 -0.65 12.35 -6.09
C LEU A 544 -1.04 11.00 -6.66
N ILE A 545 -2.12 10.40 -6.17
CA ILE A 545 -2.68 9.19 -6.78
C ILE A 545 -4.10 9.49 -7.26
N GLY A 546 -4.33 9.25 -8.55
CA GLY A 546 -5.66 9.12 -9.12
C GLY A 546 -6.11 7.67 -8.99
N SER A 547 -7.17 7.47 -8.22
CA SER A 547 -8.09 6.31 -8.25
C SER A 547 -7.50 4.96 -8.72
N MET A 548 -7.08 4.14 -7.77
CA MET A 548 -7.42 2.71 -7.60
C MET A 548 -6.53 2.13 -6.49
N TYR A 549 -7.05 1.14 -5.76
CA TYR A 549 -6.46 0.35 -4.64
C TYR A 549 -6.97 0.69 -3.23
N SER A 550 -7.75 -0.26 -2.68
CA SER A 550 -8.21 -0.35 -1.28
C SER A 550 -7.78 -1.66 -0.61
N ALA A 551 -6.60 -2.21 -0.94
CA ALA A 551 -6.21 -3.53 -0.44
C ALA A 551 -4.85 -3.60 0.27
N GLN A 552 -4.12 -2.49 0.42
CA GLN A 552 -2.78 -2.49 1.03
C GLN A 552 -2.65 -1.75 2.36
N TYR A 553 -3.70 -1.08 2.84
CA TYR A 553 -3.68 -0.40 4.13
C TYR A 553 -4.47 -1.19 5.17
N PHE A 554 -3.97 -2.37 5.52
CA PHE A 554 -4.36 -3.01 6.77
C PHE A 554 -3.24 -2.76 7.79
N PRO A 555 -3.44 -1.90 8.81
CA PRO A 555 -2.67 -2.06 10.02
C PRO A 555 -2.89 -3.51 10.48
N SER A 556 -1.81 -4.22 10.79
CA SER A 556 -1.80 -5.62 11.25
C SER A 556 -2.49 -5.83 12.61
N ALA A 557 -3.32 -4.87 13.03
CA ALA A 557 -4.01 -4.86 14.30
C ALA A 557 -5.50 -4.63 13.96
N GLY A 558 -6.25 -5.72 13.72
CA GLY A 558 -7.69 -5.68 13.43
C GLY A 558 -8.20 -6.93 12.70
N LEU A 559 -9.49 -7.24 12.79
CA LEU A 559 -10.10 -8.42 12.17
C LEU A 559 -10.04 -8.39 10.63
N ALA A 560 -9.87 -7.20 10.05
CA ALA A 560 -9.73 -6.99 8.60
C ALA A 560 -8.34 -7.40 8.13
N GLY A 561 -7.30 -6.99 8.86
CA GLY A 561 -5.94 -7.50 8.69
C GLY A 561 -5.89 -9.01 8.91
N PHE A 562 -6.68 -9.52 9.87
CA PHE A 562 -6.89 -10.94 10.09
C PHE A 562 -7.55 -11.65 8.91
N LEU A 563 -8.63 -11.15 8.29
CA LEU A 563 -9.30 -11.77 7.13
C LEU A 563 -8.43 -11.74 5.86
N VAL A 564 -7.65 -10.67 5.66
CA VAL A 564 -6.69 -10.56 4.54
C VAL A 564 -5.44 -11.41 4.75
N GLN A 565 -4.89 -11.50 5.97
CA GLN A 565 -3.82 -12.44 6.31
C GLN A 565 -4.32 -13.90 6.36
N PHE A 566 -5.60 -14.15 6.67
CA PHE A 566 -6.28 -15.45 6.57
C PHE A 566 -6.27 -15.98 5.13
N SER A 567 -6.57 -15.12 4.16
CA SER A 567 -6.52 -15.48 2.73
C SER A 567 -5.10 -15.77 2.24
N LEU A 568 -4.07 -15.18 2.87
CA LEU A 568 -2.65 -15.35 2.52
C LEU A 568 -1.98 -16.57 3.16
N ILE A 569 -2.38 -16.97 4.38
CA ILE A 569 -1.69 -18.00 5.17
C ILE A 569 -2.23 -19.41 4.93
N ILE A 570 -3.50 -19.55 4.57
CA ILE A 570 -4.14 -20.86 4.55
C ILE A 570 -4.06 -21.55 3.19
N PHE A 571 -3.80 -20.80 2.10
CA PHE A 571 -3.60 -21.37 0.75
C PHE A 571 -2.52 -22.48 0.68
N HIS A 572 -1.74 -22.65 1.76
CA HIS A 572 -0.65 -23.60 1.94
C HIS A 572 -0.99 -24.90 2.71
N ILE A 573 -2.22 -25.12 3.23
CA ILE A 573 -2.46 -26.19 4.22
C ILE A 573 -3.80 -26.98 4.06
N LEU A 574 -3.92 -27.79 2.98
CA LEU A 574 -4.64 -29.09 2.87
C LEU A 574 -6.01 -29.15 2.11
N PHE A 575 -6.03 -29.63 0.85
CA PHE A 575 -6.62 -30.95 0.48
C PHE A 575 -6.40 -31.34 -1.02
N PRO A 576 -5.88 -32.55 -1.31
CA PRO A 576 -5.85 -33.14 -2.66
C PRO A 576 -7.03 -34.11 -2.93
N ALA A 577 -7.37 -34.24 -4.23
CA ALA A 577 -8.18 -35.28 -4.90
C ALA A 577 -9.73 -35.11 -4.78
N PHE A 578 -10.57 -34.95 -5.82
CA PHE A 578 -10.63 -35.23 -7.27
C PHE A 578 -11.69 -34.22 -7.82
N LEU A 579 -11.62 -33.57 -8.99
CA LEU A 579 -11.55 -34.12 -10.35
C LEU A 579 -10.99 -33.09 -11.35
N ALA A 580 -9.73 -33.30 -11.73
CA ALA A 580 -9.21 -33.29 -13.11
C ALA A 580 -9.83 -32.31 -14.13
N SER A 581 -9.45 -31.02 -14.05
CA SER A 581 -9.23 -30.15 -15.23
C SER A 581 -8.78 -28.73 -14.85
N ALA A 582 -9.02 -28.29 -13.61
CA ALA A 582 -8.65 -26.97 -13.10
C ALA A 582 -7.37 -26.93 -12.20
N LEU A 583 -6.68 -28.07 -12.03
CA LEU A 583 -5.66 -28.30 -11.00
C LEU A 583 -4.22 -27.83 -11.33
N ALA A 584 -4.01 -26.97 -12.33
CA ALA A 584 -2.66 -26.50 -12.67
C ALA A 584 -2.16 -25.31 -11.81
N GLN A 585 -3.07 -24.49 -11.27
CA GLN A 585 -2.76 -23.11 -10.84
C GLN A 585 -2.16 -22.92 -9.42
N THR A 586 -2.05 -23.96 -8.58
CA THR A 586 -1.68 -23.77 -7.15
C THR A 586 -0.72 -24.82 -6.58
N GLN A 587 -0.11 -25.67 -7.40
CA GLN A 587 0.73 -26.77 -6.91
C GLN A 587 2.14 -26.33 -6.47
N TYR A 588 2.59 -25.13 -6.84
CA TYR A 588 4.00 -24.78 -6.83
C TYR A 588 4.39 -23.60 -5.92
N THR A 589 3.54 -23.22 -4.97
CA THR A 589 3.77 -22.08 -4.05
C THR A 589 4.22 -22.49 -2.64
N SER A 590 4.21 -23.80 -2.31
CA SER A 590 4.53 -24.26 -0.95
C SER A 590 6.01 -24.12 -0.61
N THR A 591 6.34 -23.42 0.48
CA THR A 591 7.72 -23.17 0.94
C THR A 591 8.21 -24.14 2.02
N LYS A 592 7.32 -24.99 2.58
CA LYS A 592 7.69 -25.99 3.60
C LYS A 592 8.64 -27.03 3.01
N ALA A 593 9.78 -27.27 3.65
CA ALA A 593 10.84 -28.15 3.14
C ALA A 593 10.35 -29.52 2.64
N ALA A 594 9.46 -30.19 3.39
CA ALA A 594 8.90 -31.48 3.01
C ALA A 594 7.97 -31.41 1.78
N ALA A 595 7.20 -30.33 1.62
CA ALA A 595 6.33 -30.10 0.48
C ALA A 595 7.14 -29.76 -0.77
N VAL A 596 8.15 -28.87 -0.63
CA VAL A 596 9.11 -28.56 -1.69
C VAL A 596 9.83 -29.82 -2.17
N ALA A 597 10.32 -30.66 -1.25
CA ALA A 597 10.98 -31.91 -1.61
C ALA A 597 10.07 -32.88 -2.36
N LYS A 598 8.79 -32.95 -1.97
CA LYS A 598 7.79 -33.79 -2.64
C LYS A 598 7.44 -33.24 -4.03
N ALA A 599 7.21 -31.94 -4.17
CA ALA A 599 6.92 -31.29 -5.45
C ALA A 599 8.11 -31.40 -6.41
N ARG A 600 9.34 -31.17 -5.91
CA ARG A 600 10.60 -31.36 -6.65
C ARG A 600 10.72 -32.75 -7.26
N ALA A 601 10.25 -33.80 -6.57
CA ALA A 601 10.34 -35.18 -7.07
C ALA A 601 9.42 -35.45 -8.28
N THR A 602 8.40 -34.61 -8.51
CA THR A 602 7.40 -34.81 -9.56
C THR A 602 7.26 -33.62 -10.52
N ALA A 603 7.99 -32.52 -10.29
CA ALA A 603 7.91 -31.31 -11.11
C ALA A 603 8.28 -31.62 -12.57
N LEU A 604 7.39 -31.25 -13.49
CA LEU A 604 7.67 -31.34 -14.91
C LEU A 604 8.76 -30.32 -15.26
N THR A 605 9.73 -30.73 -16.08
CA THR A 605 10.70 -29.80 -16.64
C THR A 605 10.87 -30.03 -18.12
N GLU A 606 10.79 -28.95 -18.88
CA GLU A 606 10.95 -28.95 -20.33
C GLU A 606 12.19 -28.16 -20.75
N SER A 607 12.91 -28.69 -21.74
CA SER A 607 14.03 -28.04 -22.39
C SER A 607 13.73 -27.92 -23.89
N PRO A 608 12.77 -27.06 -24.27
CA PRO A 608 12.37 -26.92 -25.66
C PRO A 608 13.53 -26.33 -26.48
N THR A 609 13.65 -26.80 -27.72
CA THR A 609 14.63 -26.29 -28.68
C THR A 609 13.95 -25.87 -29.96
N SER A 610 14.49 -24.85 -30.61
CA SER A 610 14.08 -24.41 -31.93
C SER A 610 15.30 -23.93 -32.71
N ASN A 611 15.12 -23.74 -34.02
CA ASN A 611 16.16 -23.24 -34.91
C ASN A 611 15.61 -22.16 -35.85
N VAL A 612 14.88 -21.21 -35.27
CA VAL A 612 14.32 -20.04 -35.97
C VAL A 612 15.43 -19.04 -36.21
N VAL A 613 15.82 -18.87 -37.47
CA VAL A 613 16.90 -17.93 -37.84
C VAL A 613 16.43 -16.50 -37.60
N GLY A 614 17.16 -15.75 -36.78
CA GLY A 614 16.88 -14.33 -36.56
C GLY A 614 17.70 -13.43 -37.49
N LYS A 615 17.25 -12.18 -37.64
CA LYS A 615 17.91 -11.18 -38.50
C LYS A 615 19.36 -10.93 -38.05
N THR A 616 19.53 -10.62 -36.78
CA THR A 616 20.83 -10.22 -36.19
C THR A 616 21.42 -11.32 -35.33
N PHE A 617 20.63 -12.03 -34.55
CA PHE A 617 21.09 -13.14 -33.70
C PHE A 617 20.13 -14.34 -33.80
N ASN A 618 20.64 -15.54 -33.53
CA ASN A 618 19.83 -16.76 -33.44
C ASN A 618 19.52 -17.13 -31.99
N ARG A 619 20.17 -16.51 -31.00
CA ARG A 619 19.88 -16.74 -29.60
C ARG A 619 20.03 -15.43 -28.83
N PHE A 620 19.11 -15.17 -27.93
CA PHE A 620 19.12 -14.04 -27.00
C PHE A 620 19.19 -14.55 -25.57
N VAL A 621 20.10 -13.97 -24.79
CA VAL A 621 20.29 -14.29 -23.37
C VAL A 621 20.29 -12.98 -22.63
N THR A 622 19.43 -12.82 -21.63
CA THR A 622 19.45 -11.68 -20.72
C THR A 622 19.78 -12.17 -19.32
N ILE A 623 20.72 -11.50 -18.66
CA ILE A 623 21.24 -11.83 -17.33
C ILE A 623 21.09 -10.58 -16.48
N TRP A 624 20.32 -10.68 -15.40
CA TRP A 624 20.03 -9.57 -14.50
C TRP A 624 20.78 -9.77 -13.18
N CYS A 625 21.54 -8.76 -12.75
CA CYS A 625 22.08 -8.63 -11.41
C CYS A 625 21.23 -7.62 -10.62
N GLU A 626 21.44 -7.53 -9.31
CA GLU A 626 20.60 -6.71 -8.43
C GLU A 626 21.13 -5.28 -8.23
N ASN A 627 20.19 -4.38 -7.95
CA ASN A 627 20.30 -2.95 -7.78
C ASN A 627 21.71 -2.44 -7.43
N THR A 628 22.31 -1.71 -8.36
CA THR A 628 23.59 -1.05 -8.11
C THR A 628 23.75 0.17 -8.98
N ASP A 629 24.39 1.21 -8.45
CA ASP A 629 24.65 2.43 -9.21
C ASP A 629 25.62 2.16 -10.36
N TYR A 630 25.38 2.79 -11.52
CA TYR A 630 26.20 2.62 -12.73
C TYR A 630 27.71 2.68 -12.44
N ASP A 631 28.16 3.70 -11.71
CA ASP A 631 29.58 3.93 -11.44
C ASP A 631 30.19 2.84 -10.55
N MET A 632 29.38 2.22 -9.68
CA MET A 632 29.80 1.13 -8.81
C MET A 632 30.09 -0.13 -9.65
N ALA A 633 29.15 -0.51 -10.54
CA ALA A 633 29.36 -1.61 -11.47
C ALA A 633 30.45 -1.32 -12.50
N ALA A 634 30.47 -0.14 -13.11
CA ALA A 634 31.49 0.27 -14.08
C ALA A 634 32.90 0.35 -13.44
N GLY A 635 32.98 0.59 -12.13
CA GLY A 635 34.20 0.59 -11.35
C GLY A 635 34.73 -0.80 -10.99
N ASP A 636 33.88 -1.84 -11.03
CA ASP A 636 34.27 -3.19 -10.63
C ASP A 636 35.15 -3.89 -11.69
N PRO A 637 36.27 -4.53 -11.31
CA PRO A 637 37.18 -5.17 -12.27
C PRO A 637 36.55 -6.30 -13.11
N ASN A 638 35.52 -6.98 -12.59
CA ASN A 638 34.87 -8.07 -13.33
C ASN A 638 33.88 -7.52 -14.35
N PHE A 639 33.10 -6.51 -14.00
CA PHE A 639 32.22 -5.82 -14.96
C PHE A 639 33.01 -5.02 -16.00
N GLN A 640 34.16 -4.45 -15.65
CA GLN A 640 35.11 -3.89 -16.64
C GLN A 640 35.61 -4.95 -17.63
N TRP A 641 35.89 -6.15 -17.14
CA TRP A 641 36.23 -7.26 -18.02
C TRP A 641 35.05 -7.60 -18.94
N ILE A 642 33.81 -7.67 -18.44
CA ILE A 642 32.60 -7.91 -19.25
C ILE A 642 32.44 -6.81 -20.32
N ALA A 643 32.56 -5.53 -19.95
CA ALA A 643 32.52 -4.40 -20.88
C ALA A 643 33.58 -4.52 -21.99
N SER A 644 34.79 -4.98 -21.66
CA SER A 644 35.85 -5.20 -22.67
C SER A 644 35.50 -6.26 -23.72
N GLN A 645 34.54 -7.15 -23.44
CA GLN A 645 34.09 -8.19 -24.36
C GLN A 645 32.94 -7.73 -25.28
N GLY A 646 32.35 -6.55 -25.05
CA GLY A 646 31.07 -6.16 -25.66
C GLY A 646 30.94 -4.66 -25.93
N ILE A 647 29.70 -4.21 -26.10
CA ILE A 647 29.32 -2.81 -26.23
C ILE A 647 28.65 -2.40 -24.93
N THR A 648 29.21 -1.42 -24.21
CA THR A 648 28.57 -0.86 -23.01
C THR A 648 27.48 0.12 -23.43
N LEU A 649 26.26 -0.09 -22.94
CA LEU A 649 25.14 0.82 -23.13
C LEU A 649 25.17 1.82 -21.97
N ASN A 650 25.74 3.01 -22.17
CA ASN A 650 25.99 3.96 -21.08
C ASN A 650 24.83 4.94 -20.82
N ASN A 651 23.70 4.71 -21.48
CA ASN A 651 22.43 5.42 -21.27
C ASN A 651 21.28 4.41 -21.27
N TYR A 652 21.36 3.43 -20.36
CA TYR A 652 20.35 2.38 -20.19
C TYR A 652 19.62 2.62 -18.88
N ASN A 653 18.37 3.06 -18.95
CA ASN A 653 17.60 3.45 -17.78
C ASN A 653 16.62 2.32 -17.40
N ALA A 654 16.75 1.82 -16.19
CA ALA A 654 15.74 0.96 -15.59
C ALA A 654 14.41 1.71 -15.44
N LEU A 655 13.30 0.97 -15.33
CA LEU A 655 11.96 1.52 -15.49
C LEU A 655 11.35 2.02 -14.19
N ALA A 656 11.73 1.43 -13.06
CA ALA A 656 11.09 1.67 -11.78
C ALA A 656 12.01 1.35 -10.60
N HIS A 657 11.52 1.68 -9.40
CA HIS A 657 11.90 1.08 -8.12
C HIS A 657 10.59 0.62 -7.43
N PRO A 658 10.57 -0.50 -6.70
CA PRO A 658 11.65 -1.48 -6.48
C PRO A 658 11.77 -2.50 -7.63
N SER A 659 12.55 -3.58 -7.43
CA SER A 659 12.97 -4.57 -8.44
C SER A 659 11.83 -5.18 -9.26
N GLN A 660 10.77 -5.67 -8.61
CA GLN A 660 9.73 -6.49 -9.26
C GLN A 660 9.05 -5.83 -10.48
N PRO A 661 8.63 -4.55 -10.44
CA PRO A 661 8.12 -3.84 -11.60
C PRO A 661 9.03 -3.95 -12.84
N ASN A 662 10.36 -3.91 -12.68
CA ASN A 662 11.32 -4.00 -13.78
C ASN A 662 11.28 -5.39 -14.44
N TYR A 663 11.28 -6.47 -13.65
CA TYR A 663 11.20 -7.84 -14.16
C TYR A 663 9.88 -8.13 -14.89
N VAL A 664 8.76 -7.62 -14.36
CA VAL A 664 7.44 -7.75 -14.99
C VAL A 664 7.40 -7.00 -16.32
N ALA A 665 7.83 -5.73 -16.31
CA ALA A 665 7.81 -4.88 -17.49
C ALA A 665 8.74 -5.41 -18.61
N ALA A 666 9.88 -6.00 -18.24
CA ALA A 666 10.83 -6.61 -19.14
C ALA A 666 10.25 -7.76 -19.99
N VAL A 667 9.23 -8.47 -19.49
CA VAL A 667 8.66 -9.66 -20.16
C VAL A 667 7.23 -9.46 -20.66
N GLY A 668 6.49 -8.47 -20.15
CA GLY A 668 5.12 -8.19 -20.60
C GLY A 668 4.86 -6.77 -21.10
N GLY A 669 5.88 -5.92 -21.19
CA GLY A 669 5.76 -4.61 -21.84
C GLY A 669 5.04 -3.55 -21.01
N SER A 670 4.66 -3.87 -19.77
CA SER A 670 4.04 -2.97 -18.80
C SER A 670 4.35 -3.45 -17.39
N SER A 671 4.50 -2.54 -16.44
CA SER A 671 4.54 -2.91 -15.01
C SER A 671 3.17 -3.35 -14.48
N HIS A 672 2.10 -3.18 -15.26
CA HIS A 672 0.71 -3.44 -14.86
C HIS A 672 0.28 -2.68 -13.59
N GLY A 673 0.92 -1.53 -13.31
CA GLY A 673 0.67 -0.75 -12.10
C GLY A 673 1.29 -1.34 -10.83
N ILE A 674 2.16 -2.34 -10.96
CA ILE A 674 2.95 -2.87 -9.85
C ILE A 674 4.03 -1.85 -9.50
N ASP A 675 4.10 -1.48 -8.23
CA ASP A 675 4.97 -0.45 -7.66
C ASP A 675 5.69 -0.93 -6.37
N SER A 676 5.59 -2.23 -6.06
CA SER A 676 6.25 -2.84 -4.90
C SER A 676 6.74 -4.25 -5.23
N ASP A 677 7.62 -4.76 -4.36
CA ASP A 677 8.12 -6.14 -4.34
C ASP A 677 7.15 -7.14 -3.70
N SER A 678 5.91 -6.69 -3.44
CA SER A 678 4.87 -7.52 -2.85
C SER A 678 4.47 -8.63 -3.82
N PHE A 679 3.98 -9.75 -3.28
CA PHE A 679 3.45 -10.81 -4.14
C PHE A 679 2.30 -10.27 -5.01
N THR A 680 2.45 -10.36 -6.34
CA THR A 680 1.40 -9.95 -7.28
C THR A 680 1.15 -11.02 -8.34
N ARG A 681 -0.08 -11.05 -8.85
CA ARG A 681 -0.47 -11.88 -10.00
C ARG A 681 -1.07 -10.99 -11.06
N ILE A 682 -0.62 -11.17 -12.29
CA ILE A 682 -1.09 -10.44 -13.46
C ILE A 682 -2.06 -11.35 -14.21
N SER A 683 -3.25 -10.83 -14.50
CA SER A 683 -4.36 -11.57 -15.13
C SER A 683 -3.90 -12.39 -16.34
N SER A 684 -4.48 -13.58 -16.53
CA SER A 684 -4.22 -14.47 -17.67
C SER A 684 -4.63 -13.89 -19.03
N SER A 685 -5.39 -12.79 -19.02
CA SER A 685 -5.69 -12.00 -20.22
C SER A 685 -4.50 -11.15 -20.70
N SER A 686 -3.50 -10.91 -19.83
CA SER A 686 -2.29 -10.17 -20.17
C SER A 686 -1.31 -11.08 -20.90
N LYS A 687 -0.90 -10.62 -22.08
CA LYS A 687 0.10 -11.31 -22.90
C LYS A 687 1.50 -10.93 -22.47
N THR A 688 2.45 -11.81 -22.76
CA THR A 688 3.88 -11.62 -22.53
C THR A 688 4.65 -11.90 -23.83
N ILE A 689 5.96 -11.66 -23.81
CA ILE A 689 6.87 -12.04 -24.89
C ILE A 689 6.77 -13.54 -25.23
N VAL A 690 6.39 -14.39 -24.27
CA VAL A 690 6.18 -15.82 -24.49
C VAL A 690 5.08 -16.09 -25.51
N ASP A 691 3.98 -15.34 -25.47
CA ASP A 691 2.90 -15.50 -26.44
C ASP A 691 3.38 -15.22 -27.88
N LEU A 692 4.26 -14.23 -28.03
CA LEU A 692 4.86 -13.86 -29.30
C LEU A 692 5.91 -14.88 -29.77
N LEU A 693 6.78 -15.34 -28.86
CA LEU A 693 7.79 -16.35 -29.14
C LEU A 693 7.16 -17.69 -29.55
N GLU A 694 6.14 -18.14 -28.83
CA GLU A 694 5.43 -19.39 -29.14
C GLU A 694 4.68 -19.30 -30.47
N ALA A 695 4.05 -18.16 -30.77
CA ALA A 695 3.40 -17.94 -32.06
C ALA A 695 4.38 -18.03 -33.24
N ALA A 696 5.64 -17.63 -33.03
CA ALA A 696 6.71 -17.73 -34.03
C ALA A 696 7.51 -19.05 -33.96
N GLY A 697 7.20 -19.95 -33.02
CA GLY A 697 7.93 -21.20 -32.83
C GLY A 697 9.35 -21.03 -32.26
N VAL A 698 9.63 -19.90 -31.61
CA VAL A 698 10.90 -19.63 -30.93
C VAL A 698 10.86 -20.23 -29.52
N SER A 699 11.77 -21.16 -29.23
CA SER A 699 11.92 -21.79 -27.93
C SER A 699 12.43 -20.81 -26.89
N TRP A 700 11.92 -20.94 -25.67
CA TRP A 700 12.22 -20.06 -24.56
C TRP A 700 12.35 -20.84 -23.24
N SER A 701 13.14 -20.33 -22.31
CA SER A 701 13.15 -20.76 -20.91
C SER A 701 13.70 -19.67 -20.00
N GLU A 702 13.36 -19.75 -18.72
CA GLU A 702 14.07 -19.00 -17.67
C GLU A 702 14.96 -19.94 -16.86
N TYR A 703 16.09 -19.43 -16.38
CA TYR A 703 17.00 -20.12 -15.48
C TYR A 703 17.24 -19.27 -14.24
N GLN A 704 16.67 -19.71 -13.13
CA GLN A 704 16.62 -18.99 -11.86
C GLN A 704 17.49 -19.75 -10.84
N GLU A 705 18.53 -19.12 -10.30
CA GLU A 705 19.43 -19.78 -9.36
C GLU A 705 18.71 -20.08 -8.04
N ASP A 706 18.99 -21.27 -7.50
CA ASP A 706 18.32 -21.83 -6.31
C ASP A 706 16.79 -21.92 -6.32
N LEU A 707 16.15 -21.72 -7.48
CA LEU A 707 14.75 -22.10 -7.70
C LEU A 707 14.57 -23.58 -7.32
N PRO A 708 13.79 -23.95 -6.31
CA PRO A 708 13.89 -25.29 -5.74
C PRO A 708 13.44 -26.39 -6.70
N TYR A 709 12.59 -26.10 -7.68
CA TYR A 709 12.23 -26.98 -8.79
C TYR A 709 11.56 -26.15 -9.90
N SER A 710 11.45 -26.71 -11.11
CA SER A 710 10.89 -25.98 -12.25
C SER A 710 9.43 -25.60 -12.03
N GLY A 711 9.09 -24.36 -12.35
CA GLY A 711 7.76 -23.80 -12.15
C GLY A 711 7.43 -23.43 -10.71
N PHE A 712 8.41 -23.33 -9.79
CA PHE A 712 8.17 -22.85 -8.43
C PHE A 712 7.74 -21.36 -8.42
N GLU A 713 6.64 -21.07 -7.72
CA GLU A 713 5.92 -19.79 -7.80
C GLU A 713 6.00 -18.95 -6.52
N ALA A 714 6.86 -19.29 -5.56
CA ALA A 714 7.04 -18.56 -4.30
C ALA A 714 8.52 -18.19 -4.08
N SER A 715 8.87 -17.60 -2.93
CA SER A 715 10.27 -17.39 -2.55
C SER A 715 10.81 -18.61 -1.80
N TYR A 716 12.10 -18.90 -1.98
CA TYR A 716 12.78 -20.03 -1.36
C TYR A 716 14.01 -19.54 -0.60
N VAL A 717 14.05 -19.87 0.69
CA VAL A 717 15.18 -19.57 1.56
C VAL A 717 16.12 -20.74 1.65
N ASN A 718 17.39 -20.44 1.87
CA ASN A 718 18.40 -21.42 2.22
C ASN A 718 18.00 -22.18 3.48
N GLN A 719 17.85 -23.50 3.38
CA GLN A 719 17.38 -24.31 4.51
C GLN A 719 18.44 -24.50 5.62
N GLN A 720 19.68 -24.05 5.40
CA GLN A 720 20.78 -24.17 6.36
C GLN A 720 21.10 -22.82 7.03
N THR A 721 21.16 -21.74 6.24
CA THR A 721 21.54 -20.41 6.73
C THR A 721 20.34 -19.51 7.00
N GLY A 722 19.16 -19.82 6.45
CA GLY A 722 17.97 -18.98 6.51
C GLY A 722 18.03 -17.72 5.63
N ALA A 723 19.12 -17.55 4.85
CA ALA A 723 19.25 -16.46 3.88
C ALA A 723 18.24 -16.62 2.73
N ASN A 724 17.89 -15.51 2.09
CA ASN A 724 17.09 -15.57 0.87
C ASN A 724 17.98 -16.16 -0.25
N ASP A 725 17.51 -17.20 -0.92
CA ASP A 725 18.23 -17.75 -2.09
C ASP A 725 17.47 -17.31 -3.36
N TYR A 726 16.31 -17.92 -3.62
CA TYR A 726 15.45 -17.53 -4.73
C TYR A 726 14.30 -16.64 -4.25
N VAL A 727 14.09 -15.52 -4.92
CA VAL A 727 12.92 -14.67 -4.69
C VAL A 727 12.07 -14.59 -5.95
N ARG A 728 10.76 -14.75 -5.78
CA ARG A 728 9.80 -14.73 -6.90
C ARG A 728 9.83 -13.38 -7.64
N LYS A 729 10.09 -12.29 -6.94
CA LYS A 729 10.11 -10.93 -7.51
C LYS A 729 11.15 -10.75 -8.63
N HIS A 730 12.23 -11.55 -8.65
CA HIS A 730 13.25 -11.49 -9.69
C HIS A 730 12.96 -12.45 -10.87
N ASN A 731 11.73 -12.95 -10.93
CA ASN A 731 11.20 -13.77 -12.00
C ASN A 731 9.96 -13.08 -12.59
N GLY A 732 10.12 -12.51 -13.79
CA GLY A 732 9.04 -11.79 -14.45
C GLY A 732 7.89 -12.69 -14.87
N LEU A 733 8.18 -13.80 -15.57
CA LEU A 733 7.12 -14.62 -16.18
C LEU A 733 6.26 -15.35 -15.16
N VAL A 734 6.81 -15.70 -13.99
CA VAL A 734 6.03 -16.33 -12.91
C VAL A 734 5.00 -15.38 -12.29
N SER A 735 5.08 -14.08 -12.59
CA SER A 735 4.08 -13.09 -12.20
C SER A 735 2.82 -13.10 -13.08
N TYR A 736 2.85 -13.74 -14.25
CA TYR A 736 1.75 -13.76 -15.21
C TYR A 736 0.93 -15.06 -15.14
N ASP A 737 -0.38 -14.94 -14.91
CA ASP A 737 -1.28 -16.09 -14.91
C ASP A 737 -1.39 -16.75 -16.29
N SER A 738 -1.09 -16.02 -17.37
CA SER A 738 -0.99 -16.59 -18.72
C SER A 738 0.19 -17.58 -18.86
N VAL A 739 1.14 -17.54 -17.92
CA VAL A 739 2.26 -18.48 -17.80
C VAL A 739 1.95 -19.51 -16.71
N THR A 740 1.61 -19.07 -15.49
CA THR A 740 1.43 -19.98 -14.34
C THR A 740 0.20 -20.89 -14.45
N SER A 741 -0.79 -20.52 -15.27
CA SER A 741 -1.94 -21.39 -15.53
C SER A 741 -1.67 -22.46 -16.59
N ASN A 742 -0.50 -22.44 -17.23
CA ASN A 742 -0.09 -23.38 -18.27
C ASN A 742 1.12 -24.21 -17.79
N LEU A 743 0.88 -25.48 -17.48
CA LEU A 743 1.92 -26.39 -16.95
C LEU A 743 3.12 -26.52 -17.88
N ASP A 744 2.94 -26.47 -19.20
CA ASP A 744 4.04 -26.54 -20.15
C ASP A 744 4.90 -25.27 -20.07
N ARG A 745 4.27 -24.10 -19.91
CA ARG A 745 5.00 -22.83 -19.73
C ARG A 745 5.72 -22.79 -18.39
N LEU A 746 5.09 -23.21 -17.30
CA LEU A 746 5.72 -23.35 -15.98
C LEU A 746 6.95 -24.28 -16.01
N ALA A 747 6.86 -25.40 -16.72
CA ALA A 747 7.96 -26.36 -16.83
C ALA A 747 9.22 -25.81 -17.53
N LYS A 748 9.12 -24.64 -18.18
CA LYS A 748 10.24 -23.92 -18.82
C LYS A 748 10.88 -22.86 -17.92
N ILE A 749 10.32 -22.60 -16.73
CA ILE A 749 10.94 -21.79 -15.67
C ILE A 749 11.74 -22.75 -14.79
N LYS A 750 13.07 -22.74 -14.89
CA LYS A 750 13.93 -23.83 -14.38
C LYS A 750 14.91 -23.34 -13.33
N ASN A 751 15.38 -24.29 -12.51
CA ASN A 751 16.56 -24.06 -11.69
C ASN A 751 17.79 -23.84 -12.59
N PHE A 752 18.66 -22.91 -12.19
CA PHE A 752 19.87 -22.57 -12.93
C PHE A 752 20.81 -23.75 -13.20
N THR A 753 20.90 -24.74 -12.30
CA THR A 753 21.69 -25.97 -12.51
C THR A 753 21.28 -26.75 -13.76
N MET A 754 20.06 -26.54 -14.27
CA MET A 754 19.59 -27.17 -15.50
C MET A 754 20.20 -26.54 -16.76
N PHE A 755 20.72 -25.32 -16.67
CA PHE A 755 21.44 -24.66 -17.77
C PHE A 755 22.62 -25.50 -18.23
N ASP A 756 23.49 -25.96 -17.32
CA ASP A 756 24.66 -26.75 -17.66
C ASP A 756 24.29 -28.08 -18.31
N ARG A 757 23.22 -28.71 -17.81
CA ARG A 757 22.68 -29.94 -18.39
C ARG A 757 22.18 -29.70 -19.81
N ASP A 758 21.43 -28.62 -20.01
CA ASP A 758 20.84 -28.30 -21.31
C ASP A 758 21.93 -27.87 -22.30
N LEU A 759 22.97 -27.15 -21.85
CA LEU A 759 24.17 -26.83 -22.64
C LEU A 759 24.93 -28.09 -23.07
N ALA A 760 25.17 -29.02 -22.14
CA ALA A 760 25.87 -30.27 -22.43
C ALA A 760 25.10 -31.16 -23.42
N ASN A 761 23.77 -31.09 -23.39
CA ASN A 761 22.88 -31.87 -24.27
C ASN A 761 22.51 -31.16 -25.57
N ASN A 762 23.01 -29.95 -25.84
CA ASN A 762 22.60 -29.10 -26.97
C ASN A 762 21.09 -28.81 -26.99
N GLN A 763 20.52 -28.57 -25.81
CA GLN A 763 19.09 -28.31 -25.57
C GLN A 763 18.79 -26.91 -25.05
N LEU A 764 19.71 -25.95 -25.24
CA LEU A 764 19.45 -24.56 -24.89
C LEU A 764 18.40 -23.94 -25.81
N PRO A 765 17.40 -23.23 -25.27
CA PRO A 765 16.42 -22.51 -26.07
C PRO A 765 17.06 -21.30 -26.78
N GLN A 766 16.29 -20.68 -27.67
CA GLN A 766 16.74 -19.48 -28.39
C GLN A 766 16.54 -18.20 -27.59
N TRP A 767 15.54 -18.11 -26.72
CA TRP A 767 15.39 -16.99 -25.77
C TRP A 767 15.59 -17.47 -24.33
N MET A 768 16.44 -16.78 -23.59
CA MET A 768 16.77 -17.12 -22.20
C MET A 768 16.77 -15.89 -21.31
N PHE A 769 16.08 -16.01 -20.17
CA PHE A 769 16.18 -15.07 -19.06
C PHE A 769 16.89 -15.77 -17.89
N ILE A 770 17.95 -15.18 -17.37
CA ILE A 770 18.78 -15.75 -16.31
C ILE A 770 18.84 -14.77 -15.15
N THR A 771 18.52 -15.26 -13.94
CA THR A 771 18.64 -14.48 -12.70
C THR A 771 19.46 -15.30 -11.68
N PRO A 772 20.57 -14.76 -11.15
CA PRO A 772 21.27 -15.34 -10.00
C PRO A 772 20.42 -15.27 -8.73
N ASN A 773 20.88 -15.91 -7.66
CA ASN A 773 20.23 -15.85 -6.36
C ASN A 773 20.59 -14.54 -5.64
N MET A 774 19.91 -14.22 -4.54
CA MET A 774 20.12 -12.96 -3.77
C MET A 774 21.56 -12.74 -3.29
N THR A 775 22.39 -13.79 -3.26
CA THR A 775 23.82 -13.67 -2.93
C THR A 775 24.63 -13.31 -4.17
N ASN A 776 24.40 -14.00 -5.28
CA ASN A 776 25.18 -13.93 -6.51
C ASN A 776 24.72 -12.81 -7.45
N ASP A 777 23.53 -12.25 -7.25
CA ASP A 777 23.06 -11.06 -7.98
C ASP A 777 23.60 -9.76 -7.36
N GLY A 778 24.04 -9.81 -6.09
CA GLY A 778 24.62 -8.70 -5.35
C GLY A 778 23.74 -8.16 -4.22
N HIS A 779 22.47 -8.58 -4.09
CA HIS A 779 21.51 -8.02 -3.12
C HIS A 779 21.98 -8.15 -1.67
N ASP A 780 22.24 -9.39 -1.24
CA ASP A 780 22.67 -9.73 0.12
C ASP A 780 24.20 -9.65 0.27
N THR A 781 24.91 -9.21 -0.79
CA THR A 781 26.37 -9.12 -0.82
C THR A 781 26.88 -7.79 -1.41
N SER A 782 27.62 -7.83 -2.53
CA SER A 782 28.24 -6.65 -3.13
C SER A 782 28.35 -6.81 -4.64
N VAL A 783 28.47 -5.69 -5.35
CA VAL A 783 28.72 -5.67 -6.81
C VAL A 783 29.89 -6.54 -7.24
N THR A 784 30.92 -6.70 -6.41
CA THR A 784 32.09 -7.53 -6.74
C THR A 784 31.74 -9.01 -6.72
N VAL A 785 30.90 -9.47 -5.79
CA VAL A 785 30.42 -10.86 -5.76
C VAL A 785 29.58 -11.14 -7.00
N ALA A 786 28.68 -10.21 -7.36
CA ALA A 786 27.90 -10.30 -8.59
C ALA A 786 28.79 -10.34 -9.85
N GLY A 787 29.80 -9.47 -9.89
CA GLY A 787 30.78 -9.43 -10.97
C GLY A 787 31.61 -10.72 -11.08
N GLU A 788 32.06 -11.29 -9.96
CA GLU A 788 32.79 -12.56 -9.92
C GLU A 788 31.93 -13.71 -10.43
N TRP A 789 30.66 -13.79 -9.99
CA TRP A 789 29.70 -14.78 -10.48
C TRP A 789 29.47 -14.63 -11.99
N ALA A 790 29.12 -13.43 -12.45
CA ALA A 790 28.79 -13.16 -13.85
C ALA A 790 29.98 -13.44 -14.77
N ARG A 791 31.18 -12.99 -14.40
CA ARG A 791 32.41 -13.27 -15.13
C ARG A 791 32.74 -14.77 -15.12
N GLY A 792 32.60 -15.42 -13.97
CA GLY A 792 32.85 -16.85 -13.81
C GLY A 792 31.95 -17.68 -14.73
N PHE A 793 30.67 -17.32 -14.80
CA PHE A 793 29.69 -17.95 -15.68
C PHE A 793 29.97 -17.67 -17.17
N LEU A 794 30.23 -16.41 -17.54
CA LEU A 794 30.38 -16.02 -18.94
C LEU A 794 31.71 -16.45 -19.57
N THR A 795 32.82 -16.42 -18.82
CA THR A 795 34.16 -16.73 -19.34
C THR A 795 34.23 -18.05 -20.12
N PRO A 796 33.80 -19.21 -19.59
CA PRO A 796 33.81 -20.45 -20.35
C PRO A 796 32.83 -20.42 -21.53
N LEU A 797 31.66 -19.78 -21.37
CA LEU A 797 30.60 -19.73 -22.38
C LEU A 797 30.98 -18.93 -23.63
N LEU A 798 31.73 -17.84 -23.49
CA LEU A 798 32.23 -17.03 -24.62
C LEU A 798 33.15 -17.82 -25.57
N SER A 799 33.67 -18.96 -25.13
CA SER A 799 34.50 -19.87 -25.94
C SER A 799 33.78 -21.16 -26.37
N ASN A 800 32.56 -21.40 -25.87
CA ASN A 800 31.83 -22.63 -26.09
C ASN A 800 31.03 -22.58 -27.39
N SER A 801 31.36 -23.42 -28.37
CA SER A 801 30.70 -23.46 -29.68
C SER A 801 29.24 -23.94 -29.65
N ASN A 802 28.81 -24.63 -28.59
CA ASN A 802 27.40 -25.02 -28.43
C ASN A 802 26.57 -23.83 -27.93
N PHE A 803 27.19 -22.93 -27.18
CA PHE A 803 26.55 -21.71 -26.70
C PHE A 803 26.64 -20.57 -27.73
N MET A 804 27.82 -20.29 -28.27
CA MET A 804 28.10 -19.23 -29.25
C MET A 804 27.66 -19.64 -30.66
N GLN A 805 26.36 -19.55 -30.91
CA GLN A 805 25.73 -19.85 -32.21
C GLN A 805 25.01 -18.61 -32.76
N LYS A 806 25.74 -17.53 -33.03
CA LYS A 806 25.20 -16.20 -33.34
C LYS A 806 24.32 -15.69 -32.18
N THR A 807 24.86 -15.76 -30.97
CA THR A 807 24.22 -15.43 -29.70
C THR A 807 24.49 -13.98 -29.31
N LEU A 808 23.43 -13.28 -28.94
CA LEU A 808 23.46 -11.98 -28.29
C LEU A 808 23.18 -12.18 -26.80
N ILE A 809 24.01 -11.57 -25.97
CA ILE A 809 23.88 -11.59 -24.51
C ILE A 809 23.73 -10.15 -24.05
N LEU A 810 22.76 -9.89 -23.18
CA LEU A 810 22.62 -8.68 -22.40
C LEU A 810 22.94 -9.02 -20.94
N VAL A 811 23.95 -8.37 -20.36
CA VAL A 811 24.15 -8.32 -18.91
C VAL A 811 23.67 -6.96 -18.46
N THR A 812 22.80 -6.90 -17.46
CA THR A 812 22.23 -5.65 -16.94
C THR A 812 21.90 -5.79 -15.46
N PHE A 813 21.52 -4.69 -14.84
CA PHE A 813 20.90 -4.65 -13.51
C PHE A 813 19.42 -4.33 -13.64
N ASP A 814 18.64 -4.66 -12.62
CA ASP A 814 17.22 -4.37 -12.52
C ASP A 814 16.95 -2.88 -12.24
N GLU A 815 17.78 -2.24 -11.41
CA GLU A 815 17.70 -0.82 -11.06
C GLU A 815 19.01 -0.30 -10.42
N THR A 816 19.02 0.95 -10.01
CA THR A 816 20.12 1.59 -9.26
C THR A 816 19.95 1.39 -7.75
N GLU A 817 21.04 1.42 -6.98
CA GLU A 817 20.94 1.40 -5.50
C GLU A 817 20.37 2.74 -5.00
N THR A 818 20.85 3.82 -5.60
CA THR A 818 20.39 5.17 -5.32
C THR A 818 19.05 5.38 -6.01
N GLN A 819 17.97 5.18 -5.25
CA GLN A 819 16.60 5.40 -5.73
C GLN A 819 16.34 6.84 -6.21
N THR A 820 17.27 7.78 -5.96
CA THR A 820 17.18 9.23 -6.24
C THR A 820 17.96 9.56 -7.48
N GLY A 821 17.28 10.06 -8.51
CA GLY A 821 17.92 10.55 -9.73
C GLY A 821 17.67 9.64 -10.93
N ILE A 822 18.63 9.61 -11.86
CA ILE A 822 18.48 8.86 -13.09
C ILE A 822 18.77 7.39 -12.78
N ASN A 823 17.79 6.51 -13.01
CA ASN A 823 17.89 5.06 -12.82
C ASN A 823 18.75 4.39 -13.93
N ASN A 824 19.93 4.95 -14.21
CA ASN A 824 20.84 4.47 -15.24
C ASN A 824 21.63 3.28 -14.69
N VAL A 825 21.46 2.12 -15.31
CA VAL A 825 22.09 0.87 -14.89
C VAL A 825 23.22 0.46 -15.83
N PHE A 826 24.22 -0.23 -15.30
CA PHE A 826 25.31 -0.72 -16.12
C PHE A 826 24.84 -1.89 -17.00
N SER A 827 24.85 -1.70 -18.33
CA SER A 827 24.43 -2.74 -19.26
C SER A 827 25.45 -2.98 -20.37
N VAL A 828 25.67 -4.24 -20.73
CA VAL A 828 26.64 -4.63 -21.77
C VAL A 828 26.01 -5.65 -22.72
N LEU A 829 26.13 -5.37 -24.03
CA LEU A 829 25.83 -6.34 -25.09
C LEU A 829 27.10 -7.10 -25.49
N LEU A 830 27.07 -8.42 -25.43
CA LEU A 830 28.20 -9.29 -25.81
C LEU A 830 27.74 -10.57 -26.52
N GLY A 831 28.69 -11.44 -26.86
CA GLY A 831 28.46 -12.68 -27.61
C GLY A 831 28.99 -12.61 -29.05
N ASP A 832 28.80 -13.68 -29.82
CA ASP A 832 29.29 -13.80 -31.20
C ASP A 832 28.34 -13.20 -32.24
N ALA A 833 27.16 -12.72 -31.83
CA ALA A 833 26.34 -11.82 -32.65
C ALA A 833 26.85 -10.37 -32.65
N VAL A 834 27.62 -9.97 -31.63
CA VAL A 834 28.24 -8.63 -31.55
C VAL A 834 29.52 -8.62 -32.42
N PRO A 835 29.65 -7.70 -33.40
CA PRO A 835 30.85 -7.61 -34.22
C PRO A 835 32.10 -7.43 -33.37
N ALA A 836 33.16 -8.20 -33.68
CA ALA A 836 34.43 -8.12 -32.96
C ALA A 836 35.04 -6.69 -32.95
N SER A 837 34.76 -5.89 -33.98
CA SER A 837 35.18 -4.49 -34.08
C SER A 837 34.51 -3.53 -33.09
N SER A 838 33.39 -3.95 -32.49
CA SER A 838 32.61 -3.15 -31.54
C SER A 838 32.90 -3.50 -30.08
N ARG A 839 33.79 -4.46 -29.81
CA ARG A 839 34.15 -4.85 -28.44
C ARG A 839 34.94 -3.73 -27.75
N GLY A 840 34.61 -3.44 -26.50
CA GLY A 840 35.17 -2.33 -25.72
C GLY A 840 34.68 -0.95 -26.15
N THR A 841 33.60 -0.86 -26.95
CA THR A 841 32.99 0.42 -27.34
C THR A 841 31.78 0.75 -26.46
N THR A 842 31.31 2.00 -26.54
CA THR A 842 30.15 2.49 -25.82
C THR A 842 29.05 2.93 -26.78
N ASN A 843 27.78 2.81 -26.38
CA ASN A 843 26.63 3.31 -27.10
C ASN A 843 25.74 4.15 -26.15
N ALA A 844 25.53 5.41 -26.52
CA ALA A 844 24.79 6.41 -25.73
C ALA A 844 23.33 6.60 -26.14
N THR A 845 22.82 5.78 -27.07
CA THR A 845 21.38 5.72 -27.37
C THR A 845 20.61 5.43 -26.08
N ALA A 846 19.50 6.12 -25.88
CA ALA A 846 18.64 5.92 -24.73
C ALA A 846 17.94 4.56 -24.86
N TYR A 847 18.27 3.64 -23.95
CA TYR A 847 17.65 2.33 -23.83
C TYR A 847 16.99 2.19 -22.46
N ASN A 848 16.10 1.21 -22.32
CA ASN A 848 15.42 0.83 -21.09
C ASN A 848 15.03 -0.67 -21.13
N HIS A 849 14.39 -1.21 -20.09
CA HIS A 849 14.00 -2.64 -20.10
C HIS A 849 13.00 -3.02 -21.19
N TYR A 850 12.27 -2.10 -21.81
CA TYR A 850 11.46 -2.40 -23.00
C TYR A 850 12.32 -2.60 -24.26
N SER A 851 13.51 -2.01 -24.30
CA SER A 851 14.44 -2.09 -25.43
C SER A 851 14.92 -3.51 -25.72
N GLN A 852 15.06 -4.36 -24.69
CA GLN A 852 15.39 -5.78 -24.91
C GLN A 852 14.24 -6.53 -25.59
N MET A 853 12.99 -6.23 -25.22
CA MET A 853 11.82 -6.89 -25.79
C MET A 853 11.62 -6.46 -27.24
N ALA A 854 11.69 -5.15 -27.49
CA ALA A 854 11.68 -4.58 -28.84
C ALA A 854 12.80 -5.18 -29.71
N THR A 855 13.98 -5.44 -29.15
CA THR A 855 15.09 -6.10 -29.87
C THR A 855 14.75 -7.53 -30.28
N VAL A 856 14.18 -8.32 -29.37
CA VAL A 856 13.76 -9.71 -29.61
C VAL A 856 12.65 -9.77 -30.66
N GLU A 857 11.63 -8.92 -30.51
CA GLU A 857 10.51 -8.77 -31.42
C GLU A 857 10.95 -8.42 -32.84
N ASN A 858 11.84 -7.43 -32.98
CA ASN A 858 12.36 -7.02 -34.26
C ASN A 858 13.23 -8.10 -34.91
N ASN A 859 14.04 -8.80 -34.12
CA ASN A 859 14.97 -9.83 -34.61
C ASN A 859 14.24 -11.01 -35.26
N TRP A 860 13.13 -11.47 -34.69
CA TRP A 860 12.33 -12.58 -35.22
C TRP A 860 11.03 -12.14 -35.90
N SER A 861 10.78 -10.83 -36.01
CA SER A 861 9.55 -10.25 -36.61
C SER A 861 8.27 -10.74 -35.93
N LEU A 862 8.26 -10.72 -34.60
CA LEU A 862 7.19 -11.31 -33.79
C LEU A 862 5.89 -10.47 -33.77
N GLY A 863 5.96 -9.20 -34.19
CA GLY A 863 4.99 -8.18 -33.78
C GLY A 863 5.37 -7.59 -32.44
N ASN A 864 4.46 -6.86 -31.80
CA ASN A 864 4.62 -6.30 -30.46
C ASN A 864 3.30 -6.47 -29.67
N LEU A 865 3.35 -6.32 -28.35
CA LEU A 865 2.20 -6.35 -27.45
C LEU A 865 1.41 -5.03 -27.48
N GLY A 866 2.00 -3.96 -28.01
CA GLY A 866 1.38 -2.64 -28.12
C GLY A 866 1.47 -1.80 -26.84
N LEU A 867 2.41 -2.13 -25.96
CA LEU A 867 2.66 -1.45 -24.69
C LEU A 867 4.03 -0.73 -24.77
N GLY A 868 4.82 -0.70 -23.70
CA GLY A 868 6.13 -0.02 -23.68
C GLY A 868 7.15 -0.61 -24.67
N ASP A 869 6.97 -1.86 -25.09
CA ASP A 869 7.72 -2.50 -26.17
C ASP A 869 7.50 -1.89 -27.54
N ALA A 870 6.32 -1.30 -27.79
CA ALA A 870 6.03 -0.65 -29.06
C ALA A 870 6.83 0.63 -29.27
N THR A 871 7.27 1.29 -28.19
CA THR A 871 8.12 2.49 -28.22
C THR A 871 9.58 2.21 -27.85
N GLY A 872 9.88 1.04 -27.29
CA GLY A 872 11.24 0.61 -26.96
C GLY A 872 12.19 0.64 -28.16
N VAL A 873 13.40 1.17 -27.95
CA VAL A 873 14.41 1.31 -29.01
C VAL A 873 15.22 0.00 -29.14
N PRO A 874 15.20 -0.70 -30.27
CA PRO A 874 16.02 -1.91 -30.46
C PRO A 874 17.53 -1.60 -30.45
N PHE A 875 18.35 -2.55 -30.02
CA PHE A 875 19.81 -2.36 -29.95
C PHE A 875 20.48 -2.20 -31.33
N PHE A 876 19.85 -2.65 -32.41
CA PHE A 876 20.38 -2.64 -33.79
C PHE A 876 19.32 -2.37 -34.84
#